data_AF-A0A9D3ANN4-F1
#
_entry.id   AF-A0A9D3ANN4-F1
#
_cell.length_a   1.000
_cell.length_b   1.000
_cell.length_c   1.000
_cell.angle_alpha   90.00
_cell.angle_beta   90.00
_cell.angle_gamma   90.00
#
_symmetry.space_group_name_H-M   'P 1'
#
loop_
_entity.id
_entity.type
_entity.pdbx_description
1 polymer ?
#
loop_
_entity_poly.entity_id
_entity_poly.type
_entity_poly.pdbx_seq_one_letter_code
_entity_poly.pdbx_strand_id
1 'polypeptide(L)'
;MNKFSFTKTLVIIIFAMIPFSFFGQESDRPSKPTRADFKNYLYFTGDFGLGMPSADNFNQTFKPNGHIGMGWQFDNIVGLKGKIGYGALGTDLADANTMKLDYIESSLSLTMSLTDIIFGYNPNRLVNFVPHIGIGQLQYRQQFEDQNGNVIRQVGYDNNNPINEKGGGILFRKVVFTIPMGAELNFRLGQHWGIYLDYTASRVDSRTLDGKIDGDKRDWFTSFNLGAVYKLNNASKRDSAKYNNWFLTLDGGAAWLYGDNTKSLDDVKGNLNIGVGYFFGNCWSVYAKFGYGILEGAQVWQDNVIFEVLYSDYYAANINLSLDLINCIFGYKENRLFGLSPHIGYGQIQYRTKTLAGDEYLMFGYDNDSENNLKGDGMYNRRVVATVPMGIELTYRFHKNLDIYADYTVNWTNTDILDGRASGNCYDYFNTANVGLRYKFNKKCEPVVEEEPVEPIIQYIQPETPEPIIIRDTVVIEKTHVYYNAYTDAFFGVGDSQIHKDYRNLPIVEKAADGSAQIREVVVNGYASPEGPAELNLQLSENRANAAADYMKQELSKEVNITEIDFVVEGKGADWEGFIQAVKESNIEGRDEIVSTLNSTTECEDALREIMAKYPQVRKLFPQLRRAGITITSVK
;
A
#
# COMPACT_ATOMS: atom_id res chain seq x y z
N MET A 1 9.00 6.80 -46.83
CA MET A 1 9.45 7.08 -45.44
C MET A 1 9.16 5.84 -44.60
N ASN A 2 10.20 5.23 -44.02
CA ASN A 2 10.10 3.96 -43.30
C ASN A 2 9.18 4.09 -42.06
N LYS A 3 8.22 3.16 -41.96
CA LYS A 3 7.29 2.97 -40.83
C LYS A 3 8.07 2.51 -39.58
N PHE A 4 8.78 3.43 -38.93
CA PHE A 4 9.12 3.27 -37.52
C PHE A 4 7.81 3.41 -36.74
N SER A 5 7.23 2.28 -36.30
CA SER A 5 6.03 2.27 -35.44
C SER A 5 6.31 3.15 -34.23
N PHE A 6 5.50 4.19 -34.04
CA PHE A 6 5.64 5.17 -32.96
C PHE A 6 5.77 4.51 -31.58
N THR A 7 5.09 3.37 -31.38
CA THR A 7 5.23 2.49 -30.21
C THR A 7 6.67 2.02 -29.99
N LYS A 8 7.38 1.60 -31.05
CA LYS A 8 8.80 1.24 -30.98
C LYS A 8 9.67 2.46 -30.68
N THR A 9 9.36 3.62 -31.26
CA THR A 9 10.09 4.87 -31.00
C THR A 9 9.91 5.34 -29.55
N LEU A 10 8.71 5.23 -28.98
CA LEU A 10 8.41 5.66 -27.62
C LEU A 10 9.01 4.72 -26.58
N VAL A 11 8.98 3.40 -26.83
CA VAL A 11 9.76 2.41 -26.05
C VAL A 11 11.25 2.72 -26.14
N ILE A 12 11.79 3.01 -27.33
CA ILE A 12 13.20 3.42 -27.49
C ILE A 12 13.50 4.70 -26.73
N ILE A 13 12.62 5.70 -26.70
CA ILE A 13 12.80 6.95 -25.95
C ILE A 13 12.81 6.68 -24.44
N ILE A 14 11.89 5.86 -23.93
CA ILE A 14 11.85 5.44 -22.51
C ILE A 14 13.14 4.68 -22.16
N PHE A 15 13.58 3.74 -23.00
CA PHE A 15 14.83 3.00 -22.79
C PHE A 15 16.08 3.87 -22.97
N ALA A 16 16.05 4.88 -23.84
CA ALA A 16 17.11 5.86 -24.05
C ALA A 16 17.18 6.92 -22.94
N MET A 17 16.11 7.09 -22.16
CA MET A 17 16.11 7.92 -20.95
C MET A 17 16.74 7.21 -19.74
N ILE A 18 16.83 5.87 -19.76
CA ILE A 18 17.52 5.11 -18.71
C ILE A 18 18.95 5.65 -18.50
N PRO A 19 19.79 5.87 -19.55
CA PRO A 19 21.09 6.57 -19.49
C PRO A 19 21.15 7.83 -18.62
N PHE A 20 20.13 8.69 -18.65
CA PHE A 20 20.13 9.95 -17.88
C PHE A 20 20.00 9.71 -16.37
N SER A 21 19.39 8.59 -15.95
CA SER A 21 19.40 8.13 -14.55
C SER A 21 20.79 7.70 -14.06
N PHE A 22 21.71 7.35 -14.96
CA PHE A 22 23.06 6.86 -14.62
C PHE A 22 24.07 8.01 -14.40
N PHE A 23 23.92 9.15 -15.10
CA PHE A 23 24.91 10.25 -15.09
C PHE A 23 24.62 11.37 -14.08
N GLY A 24 23.47 11.36 -13.40
CA GLY A 24 23.08 12.41 -12.45
C GLY A 24 23.63 12.27 -11.03
N GLN A 25 24.50 11.30 -10.72
CA GLN A 25 24.91 11.00 -9.34
C GLN A 25 26.38 10.63 -9.21
N GLU A 26 27.25 11.60 -9.45
CA GLU A 26 28.61 11.61 -8.88
C GLU A 26 28.75 12.89 -8.07
N SER A 27 28.34 12.84 -6.80
CA SER A 27 28.45 13.93 -5.83
C SER A 27 28.42 13.34 -4.42
N ASP A 28 29.53 13.49 -3.70
CA ASP A 28 29.83 13.31 -2.28
C ASP A 28 29.07 12.23 -1.49
N ARG A 29 29.83 11.28 -0.94
CA ARG A 29 29.34 10.15 -0.13
C ARG A 29 29.27 10.50 1.37
N PRO A 30 28.09 10.77 1.94
CA PRO A 30 27.74 10.21 3.23
C PRO A 30 27.41 8.71 3.06
N SER A 31 27.39 7.95 4.15
CA SER A 31 27.15 6.49 4.17
C SER A 31 25.97 6.11 3.27
N LYS A 32 26.12 5.05 2.45
CA LYS A 32 25.05 4.59 1.57
C LYS A 32 23.84 4.20 2.43
N PRO A 33 22.66 4.79 2.22
CA PRO A 33 21.46 4.38 2.96
C PRO A 33 21.21 2.90 2.70
N THR A 34 20.97 2.16 3.78
CA THR A 34 20.75 0.72 3.72
C THR A 34 19.28 0.43 3.48
N ARG A 35 18.96 -0.80 3.03
CA ARG A 35 17.56 -1.24 2.89
C ARG A 35 16.74 -1.08 4.19
N ALA A 36 17.42 -1.06 5.35
CA ALA A 36 16.81 -0.87 6.66
C ALA A 36 16.23 0.55 6.87
N ASP A 37 16.68 1.55 6.10
CA ASP A 37 16.25 2.94 6.24
C ASP A 37 14.95 3.28 5.49
N PHE A 38 14.46 2.35 4.65
CA PHE A 38 13.25 2.55 3.87
C PHE A 38 12.00 2.56 4.77
N LYS A 39 11.18 3.61 4.64
CA LYS A 39 9.85 3.70 5.25
C LYS A 39 8.80 3.40 4.19
N ASN A 40 7.90 2.46 4.46
CA ASN A 40 6.71 2.23 3.63
C ASN A 40 5.85 3.51 3.58
N TYR A 41 5.10 3.67 2.50
CA TYR A 41 4.25 4.84 2.32
C TYR A 41 3.06 4.56 1.42
N LEU A 42 1.95 5.23 1.74
CA LEU A 42 0.79 5.38 0.88
C LEU A 42 1.04 6.56 -0.07
N TYR A 43 0.61 6.43 -1.32
CA TYR A 43 0.67 7.51 -2.29
C TYR A 43 -0.59 7.56 -3.15
N PHE A 44 -0.94 8.76 -3.58
CA PHE A 44 -2.01 9.00 -4.56
C PHE A 44 -1.39 9.40 -5.89
N THR A 45 -2.05 9.02 -6.97
CA THR A 45 -1.63 9.36 -8.33
C THR A 45 -2.79 9.95 -9.13
N GLY A 46 -2.48 10.87 -10.03
CA GLY A 46 -3.40 11.32 -11.06
C GLY A 46 -2.63 11.49 -12.36
N ASP A 47 -3.13 10.93 -13.45
CA ASP A 47 -2.51 11.03 -14.78
C ASP A 47 -3.51 11.33 -15.89
N PHE A 48 -2.98 11.96 -16.94
CA PHE A 48 -3.70 12.24 -18.18
C PHE A 48 -2.78 11.96 -19.36
N GLY A 49 -3.34 11.46 -20.46
CA GLY A 49 -2.54 11.10 -21.61
C GLY A 49 -3.35 10.66 -22.81
N LEU A 50 -2.72 9.81 -23.62
CA LEU A 50 -3.26 9.37 -24.90
C LEU A 50 -3.30 7.85 -24.97
N GLY A 51 -4.44 7.31 -25.37
CA GLY A 51 -4.67 5.90 -25.66
C GLY A 51 -4.70 5.64 -27.17
N MET A 52 -4.24 4.46 -27.57
CA MET A 52 -4.37 3.95 -28.94
C MET A 52 -4.64 2.43 -28.94
N PRO A 53 -5.55 1.93 -29.79
CA PRO A 53 -5.73 0.51 -30.00
C PRO A 53 -4.61 -0.04 -30.90
N SER A 54 -4.09 -1.23 -30.57
CA SER A 54 -3.07 -1.92 -31.37
C SER A 54 -3.77 -2.77 -32.43
N ALA A 55 -4.21 -2.14 -33.52
CA ALA A 55 -4.89 -2.82 -34.62
C ALA A 55 -3.97 -3.05 -35.83
N ASP A 56 -4.03 -4.25 -36.42
CA ASP A 56 -3.08 -4.73 -37.45
C ASP A 56 -3.25 -4.07 -38.84
N ASN A 57 -4.36 -3.36 -39.11
CA ASN A 57 -4.68 -2.81 -40.45
C ASN A 57 -5.36 -1.43 -40.46
N PHE A 58 -5.29 -0.65 -39.37
CA PHE A 58 -6.00 0.62 -39.24
C PHE A 58 -5.04 1.81 -39.11
N ASN A 59 -5.49 2.99 -39.54
CA ASN A 59 -4.78 4.22 -39.18
C ASN A 59 -5.16 4.57 -37.74
N GLN A 60 -4.20 4.45 -36.82
CA GLN A 60 -4.43 4.58 -35.39
C GLN A 60 -4.50 6.06 -35.00
N THR A 61 -5.55 6.44 -34.27
CA THR A 61 -5.78 7.82 -33.84
C THR A 61 -5.60 7.93 -32.33
N PHE A 62 -4.76 8.88 -31.90
CA PHE A 62 -4.57 9.18 -30.48
C PHE A 62 -5.86 9.76 -29.89
N LYS A 63 -6.29 9.22 -28.75
CA LYS A 63 -7.47 9.70 -28.03
C LYS A 63 -7.14 9.95 -26.57
N PRO A 64 -7.75 10.96 -25.93
CA PRO A 64 -7.44 11.29 -24.56
C PRO A 64 -7.90 10.21 -23.58
N ASN A 65 -7.15 10.03 -22.51
CA ASN A 65 -7.54 9.26 -21.34
C ASN A 65 -7.03 9.95 -20.06
N GLY A 66 -7.60 9.58 -18.91
CA GLY A 66 -7.08 10.01 -17.62
C GLY A 66 -7.52 9.09 -16.49
N HIS A 67 -6.66 8.97 -15.49
CA HIS A 67 -6.84 8.07 -14.36
C HIS A 67 -6.51 8.76 -13.05
N ILE A 68 -7.17 8.30 -12.00
CA ILE A 68 -6.76 8.52 -10.61
C ILE A 68 -6.35 7.18 -10.02
N GLY A 69 -5.41 7.20 -9.10
CA GLY A 69 -4.88 5.98 -8.51
C GLY A 69 -4.43 6.17 -7.08
N MET A 70 -4.25 5.05 -6.42
CA MET A 70 -3.74 4.94 -5.07
C MET A 70 -2.80 3.75 -5.04
N GLY A 71 -1.64 3.91 -4.42
CA GLY A 71 -0.68 2.84 -4.29
C GLY A 71 -0.01 2.81 -2.93
N TRP A 72 0.45 1.62 -2.57
CA TRP A 72 1.18 1.36 -1.34
C TRP A 72 2.55 0.80 -1.70
N GLN A 73 3.61 1.46 -1.26
CA GLN A 73 4.98 0.98 -1.42
C GLN A 73 5.38 0.16 -0.19
N PHE A 74 5.58 -1.15 -0.34
CA PHE A 74 5.83 -2.06 0.79
C PHE A 74 7.26 -1.98 1.28
N ASP A 75 8.22 -1.99 0.37
CA ASP A 75 9.64 -1.78 0.61
C ASP A 75 10.25 -0.92 -0.50
N ASN A 76 11.56 -0.74 -0.53
CA ASN A 76 12.22 0.03 -1.59
C ASN A 76 12.07 -0.58 -3.00
N ILE A 77 11.64 -1.84 -3.12
CA ILE A 77 11.55 -2.57 -4.39
C ILE A 77 10.10 -2.75 -4.81
N VAL A 78 9.24 -3.30 -3.96
CA VAL A 78 7.91 -3.78 -4.34
C VAL A 78 6.82 -2.85 -3.81
N GLY A 79 5.86 -2.54 -4.66
CA GLY A 79 4.64 -1.82 -4.31
C GLY A 79 3.42 -2.37 -5.04
N LEU A 80 2.24 -1.95 -4.64
CA LEU A 80 0.97 -2.25 -5.29
C LEU A 80 0.25 -0.95 -5.65
N LYS A 81 -0.34 -0.85 -6.84
CA LYS A 81 -1.01 0.35 -7.34
C LYS A 81 -2.35 0.00 -7.96
N GLY A 82 -3.42 0.59 -7.43
CA GLY A 82 -4.76 0.59 -8.05
C GLY A 82 -4.97 1.86 -8.86
N LYS A 83 -5.62 1.75 -10.03
CA LYS A 83 -6.04 2.89 -10.86
C LYS A 83 -7.49 2.71 -11.31
N ILE A 84 -8.21 3.82 -11.45
CA ILE A 84 -9.50 3.91 -12.13
C ILE A 84 -9.50 5.15 -13.02
N GLY A 85 -10.08 5.06 -14.21
CA GLY A 85 -10.12 6.19 -15.12
C GLY A 85 -11.08 6.04 -16.28
N TYR A 86 -11.11 7.08 -17.09
CA TYR A 86 -11.96 7.20 -18.27
C TYR A 86 -11.11 7.59 -19.46
N GLY A 87 -11.42 7.02 -20.62
CA GLY A 87 -10.73 7.35 -21.84
C GLY A 87 -11.55 7.07 -23.09
N ALA A 88 -10.95 7.42 -24.22
CA ALA A 88 -11.47 7.08 -25.52
C ALA A 88 -10.42 6.34 -26.34
N LEU A 89 -10.86 5.55 -27.31
CA LEU A 89 -10.05 4.96 -28.38
C LEU A 89 -10.75 5.22 -29.71
N GLY A 90 -9.99 5.19 -30.80
CA GLY A 90 -10.57 5.28 -32.13
C GLY A 90 -9.61 4.90 -33.23
N THR A 91 -10.17 4.44 -34.34
CA THR A 91 -9.45 4.07 -35.55
C THR A 91 -10.19 4.59 -36.77
N ASP A 92 -9.42 4.95 -37.80
CA ASP A 92 -9.95 5.22 -39.12
C ASP A 92 -9.67 3.99 -40.01
N LEU A 93 -10.73 3.40 -40.58
CA LEU A 93 -10.62 2.28 -41.52
C LEU A 93 -10.19 2.79 -42.90
N ALA A 94 -9.35 2.02 -43.59
CA ALA A 94 -8.87 2.33 -44.95
C ALA A 94 -10.02 2.48 -45.96
N ASP A 95 -11.16 1.82 -45.71
CA ASP A 95 -12.39 1.90 -46.52
C ASP A 95 -13.46 2.82 -45.86
N ALA A 96 -13.00 3.90 -45.22
CA ALA A 96 -13.75 5.11 -44.89
C ALA A 96 -14.90 5.01 -43.86
N ASN A 97 -14.84 4.00 -43.00
CA ASN A 97 -15.64 3.93 -41.77
C ASN A 97 -14.79 4.38 -40.58
N THR A 98 -15.41 4.99 -39.56
CA THR A 98 -14.72 5.40 -38.33
C THR A 98 -15.22 4.59 -37.13
N MET A 99 -14.29 4.22 -36.25
CA MET A 99 -14.61 3.57 -34.99
C MET A 99 -14.37 4.56 -33.84
N LYS A 100 -15.40 4.77 -33.02
CA LYS A 100 -15.32 5.57 -31.79
C LYS A 100 -15.61 4.67 -30.61
N LEU A 101 -14.74 4.70 -29.61
CA LEU A 101 -14.89 3.92 -28.39
C LEU A 101 -14.65 4.80 -27.18
N ASP A 102 -15.53 4.74 -26.19
CA ASP A 102 -15.31 5.32 -24.86
C ASP A 102 -15.29 4.24 -23.79
N TYR A 103 -14.38 4.35 -22.82
CA TYR A 103 -14.16 3.31 -21.83
C TYR A 103 -13.95 3.85 -20.42
N ILE A 104 -14.33 3.02 -19.45
CA ILE A 104 -13.95 3.11 -18.05
C ILE A 104 -12.98 1.96 -17.79
N GLU A 105 -11.80 2.26 -17.27
CA GLU A 105 -10.81 1.25 -16.90
C GLU A 105 -10.62 1.26 -15.39
N SER A 106 -10.50 0.06 -14.81
CA SER A 106 -10.03 -0.12 -13.44
C SER A 106 -8.97 -1.21 -13.42
N SER A 107 -7.87 -1.00 -12.72
CA SER A 107 -6.79 -2.00 -12.64
C SER A 107 -6.09 -2.00 -11.29
N LEU A 108 -5.51 -3.15 -10.96
CA LEU A 108 -4.60 -3.36 -9.84
C LEU A 108 -3.29 -3.95 -10.38
N SER A 109 -2.20 -3.23 -10.17
CA SER A 109 -0.87 -3.60 -10.69
C SER A 109 0.15 -3.73 -9.57
N LEU A 110 0.95 -4.80 -9.64
CA LEU A 110 2.20 -4.91 -8.89
C LEU A 110 3.25 -4.01 -9.55
N THR A 111 3.98 -3.26 -8.75
CA THR A 111 5.04 -2.33 -9.18
C THR A 111 6.38 -2.76 -8.60
N MET A 112 7.45 -2.67 -9.39
CA MET A 112 8.80 -3.06 -8.95
C MET A 112 9.84 -2.01 -9.32
N SER A 113 10.57 -1.46 -8.35
CA SER A 113 11.65 -0.51 -8.53
C SER A 113 12.92 -1.21 -9.03
N LEU A 114 13.11 -1.25 -10.36
CA LEU A 114 14.31 -1.85 -10.94
C LEU A 114 15.57 -1.04 -10.64
N THR A 115 15.44 0.29 -10.50
CA THR A 115 16.58 1.14 -10.18
C THR A 115 17.11 0.84 -8.77
N ASP A 116 16.24 0.58 -7.80
CA ASP A 116 16.68 0.20 -6.45
C ASP A 116 17.21 -1.24 -6.38
N ILE A 117 16.75 -2.15 -7.25
CA ILE A 117 17.34 -3.50 -7.39
C ILE A 117 18.78 -3.41 -7.90
N ILE A 118 19.02 -2.62 -8.95
CA ILE A 118 20.32 -2.61 -9.65
C ILE A 118 21.35 -1.76 -8.89
N PHE A 119 20.94 -0.61 -8.34
CA PHE A 119 21.87 0.38 -7.77
C PHE A 119 21.79 0.51 -6.26
N GLY A 120 20.94 -0.28 -5.62
CA GLY A 120 20.63 -0.13 -4.20
C GLY A 120 19.71 1.06 -3.93
N TYR A 121 19.13 1.02 -2.74
CA TYR A 121 18.19 2.05 -2.29
C TYR A 121 18.88 3.41 -2.19
N ASN A 122 18.28 4.44 -2.80
CA ASN A 122 18.67 5.82 -2.57
C ASN A 122 17.41 6.68 -2.40
N PRO A 123 17.12 7.19 -1.19
CA PRO A 123 15.95 8.02 -0.94
C PRO A 123 15.98 9.32 -1.75
N ASN A 124 17.16 9.89 -2.00
CA ASN A 124 17.34 11.15 -2.72
C ASN A 124 17.46 10.96 -4.25
N ARG A 125 17.13 9.77 -4.76
CA ARG A 125 17.19 9.48 -6.20
C ARG A 125 16.19 10.33 -6.97
N LEU A 126 16.70 11.03 -7.99
CA LEU A 126 15.90 11.91 -8.84
C LEU A 126 14.96 11.12 -9.76
N VAL A 127 15.46 10.04 -10.37
CA VAL A 127 14.72 9.24 -11.37
C VAL A 127 14.63 7.79 -10.92
N ASN A 128 13.44 7.20 -11.01
CA ASN A 128 13.21 5.79 -10.71
C ASN A 128 12.43 5.10 -11.83
N PHE A 129 12.90 3.93 -12.28
CA PHE A 129 12.26 3.10 -13.29
C PHE A 129 11.49 1.94 -12.64
N VAL A 130 10.18 1.91 -12.88
CA VAL A 130 9.24 1.03 -12.17
C VAL A 130 8.37 0.29 -13.18
N PRO A 131 8.77 -0.90 -13.66
CA PRO A 131 7.85 -1.80 -14.35
C PRO A 131 6.65 -2.19 -13.47
N HIS A 132 5.53 -2.46 -14.14
CA HIS A 132 4.31 -2.95 -13.51
C HIS A 132 3.57 -3.98 -14.36
N ILE A 133 2.87 -4.89 -13.69
CA ILE A 133 1.96 -5.85 -14.30
C ILE A 133 0.78 -6.05 -13.38
N GLY A 134 -0.42 -6.20 -13.94
CA GLY A 134 -1.64 -6.23 -13.16
C GLY A 134 -2.76 -7.04 -13.75
N ILE A 135 -3.88 -6.97 -13.05
CA ILE A 135 -5.19 -7.41 -13.50
C ILE A 135 -6.08 -6.18 -13.59
N GLY A 136 -6.95 -6.14 -14.58
CA GLY A 136 -7.83 -5.01 -14.80
C GLY A 136 -9.13 -5.41 -15.48
N GLN A 137 -9.96 -4.40 -15.63
CA GLN A 137 -11.26 -4.50 -16.26
C GLN A 137 -11.49 -3.24 -17.07
N LEU A 138 -12.03 -3.46 -18.27
CA LEU A 138 -12.38 -2.41 -19.20
C LEU A 138 -13.89 -2.51 -19.44
N GLN A 139 -14.59 -1.41 -19.20
CA GLN A 139 -15.99 -1.27 -19.59
C GLN A 139 -16.06 -0.27 -20.74
N TYR A 140 -16.50 -0.69 -21.92
CA TYR A 140 -16.48 0.19 -23.09
C TYR A 140 -17.80 0.22 -23.86
N ARG A 141 -17.97 1.32 -24.59
CA ARG A 141 -19.01 1.54 -25.59
C ARG A 141 -18.33 1.83 -26.90
N GLN A 142 -18.82 1.22 -27.97
CA GLN A 142 -18.19 1.32 -29.27
C GLN A 142 -19.26 1.57 -30.34
N GLN A 143 -18.95 2.49 -31.24
CA GLN A 143 -19.79 2.88 -32.35
C GLN A 143 -18.98 2.86 -33.63
N PHE A 144 -19.53 2.21 -34.66
CA PHE A 144 -19.02 2.24 -36.02
C PHE A 144 -19.88 3.19 -36.83
N GLU A 145 -19.24 4.12 -37.53
CA GLU A 145 -19.89 5.09 -38.40
C GLU A 145 -19.42 4.91 -39.85
N ASP A 146 -20.34 5.10 -40.80
CA ASP A 146 -20.03 5.16 -42.23
C ASP A 146 -19.40 6.52 -42.64
N GLN A 147 -19.06 6.66 -43.93
CA GLN A 147 -18.54 7.91 -44.52
C GLN A 147 -19.42 9.14 -44.30
N ASN A 148 -20.72 8.94 -44.08
CA ASN A 148 -21.72 10.00 -43.92
C ASN A 148 -22.05 10.27 -42.45
N GLY A 149 -21.37 9.60 -41.50
CA GLY A 149 -21.62 9.71 -40.07
C GLY A 149 -22.84 8.92 -39.57
N ASN A 150 -23.41 8.05 -40.40
CA ASN A 150 -24.51 7.17 -39.97
C ASN A 150 -23.96 6.00 -39.17
N VAL A 151 -24.65 5.66 -38.09
CA VAL A 151 -24.26 4.55 -37.21
C VAL A 151 -24.60 3.23 -37.87
N ILE A 152 -23.58 2.41 -38.13
CA ILE A 152 -23.74 1.09 -38.77
C ILE A 152 -23.74 -0.07 -37.77
N ARG A 153 -23.05 0.07 -36.62
CA ARG A 153 -23.03 -0.94 -35.54
C ARG A 153 -22.71 -0.29 -34.19
N GLN A 154 -23.32 -0.82 -33.13
CA GLN A 154 -23.07 -0.40 -31.76
C GLN A 154 -22.82 -1.59 -30.83
N VAL A 155 -21.91 -1.42 -29.88
CA VAL A 155 -21.59 -2.38 -28.81
C VAL A 155 -21.63 -1.65 -27.48
N GLY A 156 -22.29 -2.23 -26.47
CA GLY A 156 -22.41 -1.63 -25.14
C GLY A 156 -23.46 -0.51 -25.03
N TYR A 157 -24.53 -0.56 -25.83
CA TYR A 157 -25.65 0.39 -25.78
C TYR A 157 -26.97 -0.32 -25.49
N ASP A 158 -27.92 0.38 -24.85
CA ASP A 158 -29.27 -0.13 -24.60
C ASP A 158 -30.17 0.02 -25.85
N ASN A 159 -30.01 -0.90 -26.81
CA ASN A 159 -30.74 -0.85 -28.07
C ASN A 159 -31.39 -2.20 -28.42
N ASN A 160 -32.63 -2.19 -28.90
CA ASN A 160 -33.42 -3.39 -29.25
C ASN A 160 -33.09 -4.00 -30.63
N ASN A 161 -31.90 -3.74 -31.19
CA ASN A 161 -31.54 -4.18 -32.54
C ASN A 161 -30.70 -5.49 -32.46
N PRO A 162 -31.09 -6.59 -33.12
CA PRO A 162 -30.44 -7.91 -33.00
C PRO A 162 -28.97 -7.98 -33.46
N ILE A 163 -28.45 -6.94 -34.13
CA ILE A 163 -27.03 -6.84 -34.56
C ILE A 163 -26.15 -6.20 -33.46
N ASN A 164 -26.76 -5.63 -32.41
CA ASN A 164 -26.07 -4.90 -31.35
C ASN A 164 -25.85 -5.78 -30.11
N GLU A 165 -24.60 -5.92 -29.69
CA GLU A 165 -24.25 -6.57 -28.43
C GLU A 165 -24.58 -5.62 -27.26
N LYS A 166 -25.68 -5.87 -26.57
CA LYS A 166 -26.01 -5.19 -25.30
C LYS A 166 -24.92 -5.49 -24.27
N GLY A 167 -24.46 -4.48 -23.54
CA GLY A 167 -23.52 -4.63 -22.44
C GLY A 167 -24.22 -4.52 -21.08
N GLY A 168 -23.79 -5.31 -20.09
CA GLY A 168 -24.29 -5.24 -18.71
C GLY A 168 -23.55 -4.22 -17.82
N GLY A 169 -22.49 -3.59 -18.32
CA GLY A 169 -21.66 -2.62 -17.60
C GLY A 169 -22.38 -1.36 -17.12
N ILE A 170 -21.64 -0.52 -16.41
CA ILE A 170 -22.12 0.80 -15.97
C ILE A 170 -22.60 1.59 -17.19
N LEU A 171 -23.88 1.97 -17.17
CA LEU A 171 -24.57 2.61 -18.29
C LEU A 171 -24.52 1.76 -19.59
N PHE A 172 -24.77 0.46 -19.44
CA PHE A 172 -24.89 -0.55 -20.51
C PHE A 172 -23.58 -0.90 -21.25
N ARG A 173 -22.42 -0.49 -20.73
CA ARG A 173 -21.11 -0.75 -21.36
C ARG A 173 -20.80 -2.25 -21.47
N LYS A 174 -20.09 -2.67 -22.52
CA LYS A 174 -19.53 -4.02 -22.60
C LYS A 174 -18.38 -4.16 -21.60
N VAL A 175 -18.37 -5.23 -20.82
CA VAL A 175 -17.38 -5.48 -19.77
C VAL A 175 -16.43 -6.58 -20.21
N VAL A 176 -15.13 -6.31 -20.10
CA VAL A 176 -14.08 -7.25 -20.50
C VAL A 176 -12.92 -7.22 -19.50
N PHE A 177 -12.23 -8.34 -19.38
CA PHE A 177 -11.04 -8.46 -18.55
C PHE A 177 -9.81 -7.89 -19.26
N THR A 178 -8.89 -7.29 -18.51
CA THR A 178 -7.62 -6.79 -19.04
C THR A 178 -6.42 -7.23 -18.21
N ILE A 179 -5.28 -7.39 -18.87
CA ILE A 179 -3.97 -7.58 -18.24
C ILE A 179 -3.10 -6.38 -18.62
N PRO A 180 -3.06 -5.32 -17.79
CA PRO A 180 -2.15 -4.21 -17.98
C PRO A 180 -0.71 -4.62 -17.65
N MET A 181 0.22 -4.28 -18.54
CA MET A 181 1.66 -4.40 -18.30
C MET A 181 2.37 -3.19 -18.88
N GLY A 182 3.32 -2.64 -18.13
CA GLY A 182 3.92 -1.37 -18.48
C GLY A 182 5.13 -1.02 -17.66
N ALA A 183 5.56 0.23 -17.79
CA ALA A 183 6.57 0.80 -16.93
C ALA A 183 6.36 2.29 -16.71
N GLU A 184 6.70 2.72 -15.50
CA GLU A 184 6.66 4.11 -15.06
C GLU A 184 8.09 4.66 -14.89
N LEU A 185 8.33 5.85 -15.41
CA LEU A 185 9.51 6.66 -15.09
C LEU A 185 9.08 7.75 -14.11
N ASN A 186 9.49 7.60 -12.85
CA ASN A 186 9.16 8.51 -11.77
C ASN A 186 10.28 9.53 -11.57
N PHE A 187 9.93 10.82 -11.52
CA PHE A 187 10.82 11.94 -11.22
C PHE A 187 10.44 12.56 -9.88
N ARG A 188 11.39 12.60 -8.96
CA ARG A 188 11.21 13.22 -7.64
C ARG A 188 11.34 14.74 -7.76
N LEU A 189 10.33 15.47 -7.32
CA LEU A 189 10.37 16.95 -7.24
C LEU A 189 10.56 17.46 -5.80
N GLY A 190 10.21 16.64 -4.80
CA GLY A 190 10.38 16.97 -3.39
C GLY A 190 10.20 15.75 -2.49
N GLN A 191 9.95 15.97 -1.20
CA GLN A 191 9.69 14.88 -0.25
C GLN A 191 8.34 14.19 -0.52
N HIS A 192 7.32 14.98 -0.87
CA HIS A 192 5.97 14.50 -1.08
C HIS A 192 5.57 14.39 -2.56
N TRP A 193 6.09 15.28 -3.40
CA TRP A 193 5.65 15.39 -4.78
C TRP A 193 6.65 14.76 -5.75
N GLY A 194 6.10 14.08 -6.75
CA GLY A 194 6.82 13.67 -7.95
C GLY A 194 5.92 13.76 -9.17
N ILE A 195 6.53 13.64 -10.34
CA ILE A 195 5.83 13.46 -11.62
C ILE A 195 6.25 12.13 -12.22
N TYR A 196 5.42 11.54 -13.06
CA TYR A 196 5.77 10.30 -13.72
C TYR A 196 5.29 10.24 -15.16
N LEU A 197 6.04 9.53 -15.99
CA LEU A 197 5.62 9.09 -17.31
C LEU A 197 5.26 7.60 -17.22
N ASP A 198 4.07 7.24 -17.67
CA ASP A 198 3.56 5.87 -17.66
C ASP A 198 3.31 5.41 -19.10
N TYR A 199 3.86 4.26 -19.46
CA TYR A 199 3.47 3.53 -20.65
C TYR A 199 2.88 2.19 -20.24
N THR A 200 1.61 1.96 -20.56
CA THR A 200 0.90 0.72 -20.24
C THR A 200 0.33 0.10 -21.52
N ALA A 201 0.63 -1.18 -21.74
CA ALA A 201 0.00 -2.02 -22.75
C ALA A 201 -0.97 -2.99 -22.06
N SER A 202 -2.25 -2.87 -22.39
CA SER A 202 -3.32 -3.67 -21.80
C SER A 202 -3.80 -4.69 -22.81
N ARG A 203 -3.57 -5.97 -22.51
CA ARG A 203 -4.16 -7.08 -23.26
C ARG A 203 -5.62 -7.20 -22.86
N VAL A 204 -6.52 -7.25 -23.82
CA VAL A 204 -7.97 -7.31 -23.59
C VAL A 204 -8.48 -8.70 -23.92
N ASP A 205 -9.29 -9.25 -23.04
CA ASP A 205 -9.97 -10.54 -23.24
C ASP A 205 -11.27 -10.30 -24.04
N SER A 206 -11.10 -9.80 -25.26
CA SER A 206 -12.16 -9.52 -26.22
C SER A 206 -11.60 -9.56 -27.63
N ARG A 207 -12.43 -10.01 -28.58
CA ARG A 207 -12.15 -9.99 -30.02
C ARG A 207 -12.86 -8.84 -30.75
N THR A 208 -13.57 -7.97 -30.02
CA THR A 208 -14.42 -6.91 -30.61
C THR A 208 -13.88 -5.51 -30.39
N LEU A 209 -12.76 -5.34 -29.68
CA LEU A 209 -12.24 -4.02 -29.32
C LEU A 209 -11.70 -3.27 -30.55
N ASP A 210 -11.12 -3.99 -31.52
CA ASP A 210 -10.62 -3.43 -32.79
C ASP A 210 -11.66 -3.40 -33.92
N GLY A 211 -12.83 -4.00 -33.68
CA GLY A 211 -13.95 -4.06 -34.62
C GLY A 211 -13.89 -5.15 -35.69
N LYS A 212 -12.95 -6.09 -35.63
CA LYS A 212 -12.86 -7.22 -36.58
C LYS A 212 -13.05 -8.57 -35.87
N ILE A 213 -14.07 -9.33 -36.27
CA ILE A 213 -14.39 -10.66 -35.71
C ILE A 213 -13.48 -11.77 -36.28
N ASP A 214 -12.69 -11.48 -37.31
CA ASP A 214 -11.97 -12.47 -38.09
C ASP A 214 -10.47 -12.52 -37.72
N GLY A 215 -10.14 -13.40 -36.76
CA GLY A 215 -8.77 -13.71 -36.32
C GLY A 215 -8.68 -14.29 -34.89
N ASP A 216 -7.79 -15.25 -34.67
CA ASP A 216 -7.56 -15.91 -33.36
C ASP A 216 -6.81 -15.04 -32.33
N LYS A 217 -6.58 -13.76 -32.61
CA LYS A 217 -5.73 -12.89 -31.78
C LYS A 217 -6.58 -12.00 -30.89
N ARG A 218 -6.24 -11.97 -29.60
CA ARG A 218 -6.85 -11.10 -28.59
C ARG A 218 -6.35 -9.67 -28.76
N ASP A 219 -7.22 -8.69 -28.55
CA ASP A 219 -6.93 -7.28 -28.79
C ASP A 219 -6.02 -6.67 -27.72
N TRP A 220 -5.28 -5.64 -28.10
CA TRP A 220 -4.48 -4.83 -27.18
C TRP A 220 -4.82 -3.35 -27.35
N PHE A 221 -4.78 -2.60 -26.26
CA PHE A 221 -4.65 -1.14 -26.34
C PHE A 221 -3.45 -0.69 -25.52
N THR A 222 -2.93 0.48 -25.85
CA THR A 222 -1.80 1.08 -25.16
C THR A 222 -2.14 2.49 -24.73
N SER A 223 -1.64 2.90 -23.58
CA SER A 223 -1.74 4.26 -23.06
C SER A 223 -0.36 4.82 -22.77
N PHE A 224 -0.20 6.11 -23.04
CA PHE A 224 0.98 6.89 -22.66
C PHE A 224 0.54 8.13 -21.93
N ASN A 225 0.90 8.21 -20.65
CA ASN A 225 0.34 9.18 -19.72
C ASN A 225 1.44 9.94 -18.96
N LEU A 226 1.16 11.21 -18.68
CA LEU A 226 1.94 12.04 -17.76
C LEU A 226 1.09 12.27 -16.50
N GLY A 227 1.68 12.01 -15.34
CA GLY A 227 0.99 12.11 -14.06
C GLY A 227 1.78 12.76 -12.96
N ALA A 228 1.10 13.03 -11.86
CA ALA A 228 1.67 13.47 -10.61
C ALA A 228 1.43 12.42 -9.52
N VAL A 229 2.40 12.27 -8.63
CA VAL A 229 2.31 11.41 -7.44
C VAL A 229 2.49 12.25 -6.19
N TYR A 230 1.61 12.03 -5.21
CA TYR A 230 1.69 12.61 -3.88
C TYR A 230 1.89 11.51 -2.84
N LYS A 231 3.05 11.53 -2.18
CA LYS A 231 3.42 10.59 -1.12
C LYS A 231 2.98 11.17 0.22
N LEU A 232 2.20 10.38 0.95
CA LEU A 232 1.92 10.69 2.35
C LEU A 232 3.15 10.29 3.17
N ASN A 233 3.66 11.21 3.98
CA ASN A 233 4.63 10.83 4.99
C ASN A 233 3.92 9.87 5.94
N ASN A 234 4.50 8.70 6.15
CA ASN A 234 4.26 8.03 7.41
C ASN A 234 4.73 8.99 8.49
N ALA A 235 3.76 9.52 9.25
CA ALA A 235 4.01 10.15 10.53
C ALA A 235 4.99 9.26 11.31
N SER A 236 5.88 9.93 12.06
CA SER A 236 6.76 9.42 13.11
C SER A 236 6.57 7.94 13.48
N LYS A 237 7.68 7.24 13.79
CA LYS A 237 7.66 5.95 14.49
C LYS A 237 6.73 6.02 15.72
N ARG A 238 5.44 5.80 15.52
CA ARG A 238 4.47 5.41 16.55
C ARG A 238 4.71 3.93 16.63
N ASP A 239 5.62 3.52 17.52
CA ASP A 239 5.96 2.14 17.85
C ASP A 239 5.53 1.12 16.80
N SER A 240 6.08 1.26 15.59
CA SER A 240 5.76 0.42 14.45
C SER A 240 6.51 -0.91 14.53
N ALA A 241 7.06 -1.23 15.71
CA ALA A 241 7.56 -2.55 16.03
C ALA A 241 6.43 -3.60 16.08
N LYS A 242 5.15 -3.19 16.03
CA LYS A 242 4.07 -4.16 16.24
C LYS A 242 3.45 -4.80 15.01
N TYR A 243 3.39 -4.21 13.80
CA TYR A 243 2.63 -4.85 12.70
C TYR A 243 3.15 -4.57 11.27
N ASN A 244 3.71 -5.60 10.64
CA ASN A 244 3.60 -5.82 9.19
C ASN A 244 2.70 -7.04 8.99
N ASN A 245 1.39 -6.87 9.17
CA ASN A 245 0.43 -7.98 9.21
C ASN A 245 -0.11 -8.31 7.83
N TRP A 246 0.75 -8.88 7.01
CA TRP A 246 0.26 -9.66 5.88
C TRP A 246 -0.58 -10.81 6.42
N PHE A 247 -1.63 -11.15 5.70
CA PHE A 247 -2.38 -12.35 5.99
C PHE A 247 -2.73 -13.11 4.72
N LEU A 248 -2.79 -14.43 4.87
CA LEU A 248 -3.30 -15.36 3.88
C LEU A 248 -4.63 -15.89 4.40
N THR A 249 -5.65 -15.97 3.54
CA THR A 249 -6.92 -16.62 3.83
C THR A 249 -7.16 -17.82 2.94
N LEU A 250 -7.80 -18.82 3.52
CA LEU A 250 -8.42 -19.92 2.79
C LEU A 250 -9.83 -20.08 3.36
N ASP A 251 -10.85 -19.88 2.54
CA ASP A 251 -12.25 -19.94 2.95
C ASP A 251 -13.11 -20.65 1.93
N GLY A 252 -14.14 -21.34 2.39
CA GLY A 252 -15.10 -22.00 1.52
C GLY A 252 -16.43 -22.14 2.23
N GLY A 253 -17.46 -22.37 1.46
CA GLY A 253 -18.80 -22.47 2.01
C GLY A 253 -19.88 -22.52 0.96
N ALA A 254 -21.03 -21.99 1.35
CA ALA A 254 -22.26 -22.05 0.58
C ALA A 254 -22.34 -20.85 -0.37
N ALA A 255 -22.71 -21.10 -1.62
CA ALA A 255 -23.04 -20.10 -2.63
C ALA A 255 -24.45 -20.39 -3.19
N TRP A 256 -25.25 -19.34 -3.34
CA TRP A 256 -26.58 -19.46 -3.93
C TRP A 256 -26.98 -18.17 -4.64
N LEU A 257 -27.79 -18.33 -5.69
CA LEU A 257 -28.21 -17.26 -6.59
C LEU A 257 -29.55 -16.67 -6.16
N TYR A 258 -29.70 -15.35 -6.32
CA TYR A 258 -30.97 -14.65 -6.23
C TYR A 258 -31.23 -13.89 -7.55
N GLY A 259 -32.19 -14.41 -8.32
CA GLY A 259 -32.73 -13.81 -9.54
C GLY A 259 -34.24 -13.63 -9.46
N ASP A 260 -34.87 -13.37 -10.60
CA ASP A 260 -36.19 -12.72 -10.68
C ASP A 260 -37.45 -13.53 -10.35
N ASN A 261 -37.40 -14.82 -9.95
CA ASN A 261 -38.38 -15.40 -9.01
C ASN A 261 -38.20 -16.89 -8.61
N THR A 262 -38.56 -17.15 -7.34
CA THR A 262 -39.23 -18.33 -6.73
C THR A 262 -38.65 -19.75 -6.80
N LYS A 263 -37.54 -20.00 -6.08
CA LYS A 263 -37.38 -21.01 -5.01
C LYS A 263 -35.92 -20.98 -4.53
N SER A 264 -35.65 -20.29 -3.41
CA SER A 264 -34.30 -19.77 -3.12
C SER A 264 -33.48 -20.57 -2.09
N LEU A 265 -33.97 -21.71 -1.56
CA LEU A 265 -33.32 -22.39 -0.43
C LEU A 265 -32.90 -23.85 -0.67
N ASP A 266 -33.30 -24.48 -1.78
CA ASP A 266 -33.00 -25.92 -2.01
C ASP A 266 -31.67 -26.14 -2.79
N ASP A 267 -31.14 -25.13 -3.47
CA ASP A 267 -30.02 -25.27 -4.43
C ASP A 267 -28.73 -24.57 -4.02
N VAL A 268 -28.36 -24.74 -2.75
CA VAL A 268 -27.10 -24.23 -2.20
C VAL A 268 -25.92 -25.09 -2.68
N LYS A 269 -24.91 -24.47 -3.27
CA LYS A 269 -23.68 -25.14 -3.75
C LYS A 269 -22.43 -24.65 -3.05
N GLY A 270 -21.30 -25.28 -3.37
CA GLY A 270 -20.01 -24.97 -2.79
C GLY A 270 -19.27 -23.84 -3.51
N ASN A 271 -18.50 -23.08 -2.75
CA ASN A 271 -17.41 -22.25 -3.26
C ASN A 271 -16.13 -22.44 -2.42
N LEU A 272 -14.99 -22.13 -3.02
CA LEU A 272 -13.68 -22.13 -2.38
C LEU A 272 -12.87 -20.91 -2.85
N ASN A 273 -12.25 -20.21 -1.91
CA ASN A 273 -11.49 -18.99 -2.12
C ASN A 273 -10.15 -19.05 -1.40
N ILE A 274 -9.13 -18.48 -2.04
CA ILE A 274 -7.85 -18.13 -1.44
C ILE A 274 -7.72 -16.60 -1.49
N GLY A 275 -7.19 -16.00 -0.43
CA GLY A 275 -7.01 -14.57 -0.37
C GLY A 275 -5.70 -14.15 0.24
N VAL A 276 -5.24 -12.96 -0.13
CA VAL A 276 -4.08 -12.31 0.44
C VAL A 276 -4.47 -10.89 0.82
N GLY A 277 -4.04 -10.44 1.99
CA GLY A 277 -4.39 -9.12 2.47
C GLY A 277 -3.36 -8.53 3.41
N TYR A 278 -3.61 -7.28 3.74
CA TYR A 278 -2.76 -6.46 4.57
C TYR A 278 -3.61 -5.62 5.52
N PHE A 279 -3.32 -5.68 6.82
CA PHE A 279 -3.88 -4.75 7.79
C PHE A 279 -3.06 -3.46 7.81
N PHE A 280 -3.73 -2.32 7.72
CA PHE A 280 -3.11 -1.01 7.83
C PHE A 280 -3.82 -0.14 8.88
N GLY A 281 -3.01 0.54 9.69
CA GLY A 281 -3.50 1.17 10.92
C GLY A 281 -4.07 0.14 11.91
N ASN A 282 -4.88 0.61 12.85
CA ASN A 282 -5.47 -0.25 13.89
C ASN A 282 -6.82 -0.87 13.48
N CYS A 283 -7.33 -0.51 12.31
CA CYS A 283 -8.75 -0.58 11.97
C CYS A 283 -9.03 -1.14 10.58
N TRP A 284 -8.12 -0.94 9.64
CA TRP A 284 -8.42 -1.16 8.23
C TRP A 284 -7.67 -2.37 7.71
N SER A 285 -8.27 -3.06 6.76
CA SER A 285 -7.58 -4.05 5.97
C SER A 285 -7.98 -3.97 4.51
N VAL A 286 -7.03 -4.25 3.62
CA VAL A 286 -7.29 -4.45 2.21
C VAL A 286 -6.90 -5.86 1.84
N TYR A 287 -7.74 -6.57 1.09
CA TYR A 287 -7.45 -7.94 0.70
C TYR A 287 -8.05 -8.29 -0.65
N ALA A 288 -7.32 -9.11 -1.41
CA ALA A 288 -7.80 -9.72 -2.64
C ALA A 288 -8.23 -11.16 -2.35
N LYS A 289 -9.35 -11.60 -2.92
CA LYS A 289 -9.82 -13.00 -2.92
C LYS A 289 -9.93 -13.50 -4.36
N PHE A 290 -9.47 -14.72 -4.57
CA PHE A 290 -9.64 -15.46 -5.82
C PHE A 290 -10.31 -16.79 -5.50
N GLY A 291 -11.34 -17.16 -6.26
CA GLY A 291 -12.11 -18.34 -5.93
C GLY A 291 -12.78 -19.00 -7.11
N TYR A 292 -13.27 -20.20 -6.85
CA TYR A 292 -14.11 -20.96 -7.76
C TYR A 292 -15.38 -21.37 -7.01
N GLY A 293 -16.51 -21.28 -7.68
CA GLY A 293 -17.79 -21.69 -7.12
C GLY A 293 -18.74 -22.22 -8.18
N ILE A 294 -19.83 -22.80 -7.68
CA ILE A 294 -20.93 -23.31 -8.48
C ILE A 294 -22.20 -22.63 -7.98
N LEU A 295 -23.12 -22.32 -8.88
CA LEU A 295 -24.48 -21.85 -8.62
C LEU A 295 -25.45 -22.80 -9.34
N GLU A 296 -26.63 -23.03 -8.77
CA GLU A 296 -27.71 -23.83 -9.37
C GLU A 296 -29.06 -23.22 -8.96
N GLY A 297 -30.15 -23.55 -9.66
CA GLY A 297 -31.48 -23.50 -9.05
C GLY A 297 -32.35 -22.26 -9.24
N ALA A 298 -32.13 -21.45 -10.28
CA ALA A 298 -33.16 -20.49 -10.68
C ALA A 298 -34.18 -21.18 -11.59
N GLN A 299 -35.40 -21.40 -11.09
CA GLN A 299 -36.54 -21.88 -11.87
C GLN A 299 -37.53 -20.74 -12.13
N VAL A 300 -37.62 -20.29 -13.39
CA VAL A 300 -38.52 -19.20 -13.79
C VAL A 300 -39.65 -19.74 -14.65
N TRP A 301 -40.89 -19.41 -14.29
CA TRP A 301 -42.11 -19.72 -15.06
C TRP A 301 -42.51 -18.52 -15.90
N GLN A 302 -42.42 -18.63 -17.23
CA GLN A 302 -42.86 -17.54 -18.11
C GLN A 302 -43.14 -18.05 -19.54
N ASP A 303 -44.17 -17.51 -20.20
CA ASP A 303 -44.60 -17.89 -21.56
C ASP A 303 -44.89 -19.39 -21.77
N ASN A 304 -45.46 -20.07 -20.75
CA ASN A 304 -45.70 -21.52 -20.73
C ASN A 304 -44.44 -22.41 -20.83
N VAL A 305 -43.25 -21.85 -20.63
CA VAL A 305 -41.97 -22.58 -20.62
C VAL A 305 -41.29 -22.41 -19.27
N ILE A 306 -40.76 -23.51 -18.72
CA ILE A 306 -39.95 -23.51 -17.50
C ILE A 306 -38.50 -23.31 -17.90
N PHE A 307 -37.84 -22.33 -17.29
CA PHE A 307 -36.41 -22.09 -17.42
C PHE A 307 -35.74 -22.55 -16.13
N GLU A 308 -34.83 -23.52 -16.22
CA GLU A 308 -34.13 -24.10 -15.08
C GLU A 308 -32.62 -23.99 -15.27
N VAL A 309 -31.95 -23.26 -14.38
CA VAL A 309 -30.48 -23.23 -14.33
C VAL A 309 -29.96 -24.56 -13.79
N LEU A 310 -29.47 -25.42 -14.68
CA LEU A 310 -28.94 -26.73 -14.32
C LEU A 310 -27.62 -26.64 -13.55
N TYR A 311 -26.73 -25.74 -13.98
CA TYR A 311 -25.56 -25.32 -13.20
C TYR A 311 -24.90 -24.11 -13.86
N SER A 312 -24.27 -23.27 -13.04
CA SER A 312 -23.37 -22.21 -13.45
C SER A 312 -22.07 -22.30 -12.67
N ASP A 313 -20.95 -22.57 -13.34
CA ASP A 313 -19.63 -22.58 -12.71
C ASP A 313 -18.94 -21.24 -12.91
N TYR A 314 -18.32 -20.68 -11.86
CA TYR A 314 -17.69 -19.36 -11.93
C TYR A 314 -16.30 -19.32 -11.28
N TYR A 315 -15.43 -18.50 -11.86
CA TYR A 315 -14.21 -18.01 -11.21
C TYR A 315 -14.42 -16.58 -10.75
N ALA A 316 -14.14 -16.27 -9.49
CA ALA A 316 -14.26 -14.93 -8.92
C ALA A 316 -12.89 -14.33 -8.60
N ALA A 317 -12.75 -13.03 -8.81
CA ALA A 317 -11.59 -12.25 -8.40
C ALA A 317 -12.04 -10.89 -7.85
N ASN A 318 -11.75 -10.64 -6.58
CA ASN A 318 -12.34 -9.52 -5.83
C ASN A 318 -11.23 -8.81 -5.04
N ILE A 319 -11.30 -7.48 -4.94
CA ILE A 319 -10.52 -6.68 -4.00
C ILE A 319 -11.49 -6.03 -3.03
N ASN A 320 -11.26 -6.19 -1.73
CA ASN A 320 -12.13 -5.73 -0.67
C ASN A 320 -11.36 -4.82 0.29
N LEU A 321 -12.05 -3.80 0.77
CA LEU A 321 -11.67 -2.98 1.90
C LEU A 321 -12.54 -3.38 3.09
N SER A 322 -11.94 -3.62 4.25
CA SER A 322 -12.67 -3.93 5.48
C SER A 322 -12.28 -3.00 6.62
N LEU A 323 -13.21 -2.85 7.55
CA LEU A 323 -13.07 -2.02 8.74
C LEU A 323 -13.40 -2.85 9.99
N ASP A 324 -12.40 -3.16 10.82
CA ASP A 324 -12.61 -3.82 12.12
C ASP A 324 -13.19 -2.83 13.13
N LEU A 325 -14.52 -2.83 13.23
CA LEU A 325 -15.29 -1.91 14.08
C LEU A 325 -14.89 -2.03 15.55
N ILE A 326 -14.56 -3.22 16.03
CA ILE A 326 -14.24 -3.45 17.43
C ILE A 326 -12.90 -2.80 17.78
N ASN A 327 -11.89 -2.93 16.91
CA ASN A 327 -10.63 -2.24 17.09
C ASN A 327 -10.75 -0.71 16.96
N CYS A 328 -11.67 -0.22 16.13
CA CYS A 328 -11.88 1.22 16.00
C CYS A 328 -12.58 1.84 17.19
N ILE A 329 -13.62 1.19 17.71
CA ILE A 329 -14.44 1.74 18.80
C ILE A 329 -13.71 1.58 20.15
N PHE A 330 -13.08 0.44 20.38
CA PHE A 330 -12.54 0.08 21.71
C PHE A 330 -11.02 0.09 21.78
N GLY A 331 -10.35 0.64 20.75
CA GLY A 331 -8.90 0.59 20.59
C GLY A 331 -8.38 -0.82 20.32
N TYR A 332 -7.18 -0.92 19.77
CA TYR A 332 -6.56 -2.20 19.46
C TYR A 332 -6.13 -2.96 20.73
N LYS A 333 -6.42 -4.25 20.79
CA LYS A 333 -5.90 -5.17 21.82
C LYS A 333 -5.37 -6.43 21.18
N GLU A 334 -4.11 -6.79 21.45
CA GLU A 334 -3.44 -7.93 20.82
C GLU A 334 -4.10 -9.28 21.13
N ASN A 335 -4.58 -9.43 22.37
CA ASN A 335 -5.26 -10.63 22.85
C ASN A 335 -6.78 -10.59 22.63
N ARG A 336 -7.29 -9.69 21.78
CA ARG A 336 -8.72 -9.63 21.48
C ARG A 336 -9.16 -10.86 20.69
N LEU A 337 -10.12 -11.58 21.27
CA LEU A 337 -10.65 -12.83 20.71
C LEU A 337 -11.62 -12.62 19.56
N PHE A 338 -12.42 -11.55 19.59
CA PHE A 338 -13.50 -11.33 18.62
C PHE A 338 -13.29 -10.08 17.78
N GLY A 339 -13.57 -10.19 16.48
CA GLY A 339 -13.59 -9.10 15.51
C GLY A 339 -14.93 -9.05 14.77
N LEU A 340 -15.35 -7.84 14.38
CA LEU A 340 -16.49 -7.61 13.50
C LEU A 340 -16.05 -6.63 12.41
N SER A 341 -15.99 -7.11 11.17
CA SER A 341 -15.46 -6.36 10.05
C SER A 341 -16.45 -6.33 8.89
N PRO A 342 -17.28 -5.28 8.74
CA PRO A 342 -17.89 -4.99 7.45
C PRO A 342 -16.83 -4.80 6.37
N HIS A 343 -17.15 -5.24 5.16
CA HIS A 343 -16.33 -5.01 3.97
C HIS A 343 -17.17 -4.68 2.75
N ILE A 344 -16.55 -3.92 1.86
CA ILE A 344 -17.04 -3.62 0.53
C ILE A 344 -15.87 -3.77 -0.44
N GLY A 345 -16.16 -4.25 -1.64
CA GLY A 345 -15.15 -4.44 -2.64
C GLY A 345 -15.66 -4.23 -4.05
N TYR A 346 -14.76 -4.51 -4.95
CA TYR A 346 -14.99 -4.51 -6.38
C TYR A 346 -14.31 -5.75 -6.96
N GLY A 347 -15.01 -6.46 -7.82
CA GLY A 347 -14.53 -7.71 -8.37
C GLY A 347 -15.16 -8.05 -9.72
N GLN A 348 -14.95 -9.28 -10.13
CA GLN A 348 -15.56 -9.85 -11.30
C GLN A 348 -15.77 -11.35 -11.13
N ILE A 349 -16.72 -11.89 -11.88
CA ILE A 349 -16.90 -13.32 -12.09
C ILE A 349 -16.73 -13.67 -13.57
N GLN A 350 -16.12 -14.82 -13.82
CA GLN A 350 -16.10 -15.47 -15.13
C GLN A 350 -16.89 -16.76 -15.08
N TYR A 351 -18.06 -16.81 -15.71
CA TYR A 351 -18.99 -17.92 -15.55
C TYR A 351 -19.37 -18.60 -16.87
N ARG A 352 -19.87 -19.82 -16.75
CA ARG A 352 -20.62 -20.51 -17.81
C ARG A 352 -21.90 -21.03 -17.22
N THR A 353 -23.00 -20.80 -17.90
CA THR A 353 -24.32 -21.23 -17.43
C THR A 353 -24.92 -22.17 -18.48
N LYS A 354 -25.49 -23.27 -17.99
CA LYS A 354 -26.34 -24.15 -18.79
C LYS A 354 -27.75 -24.09 -18.22
N THR A 355 -28.69 -23.59 -19.01
CA THR A 355 -30.10 -23.45 -18.65
C THR A 355 -30.95 -24.36 -19.53
N LEU A 356 -31.90 -25.06 -18.95
CA LEU A 356 -32.91 -25.83 -19.66
C LEU A 356 -34.15 -24.94 -19.85
N ALA A 357 -34.56 -24.71 -21.09
CA ALA A 357 -35.75 -23.94 -21.45
C ALA A 357 -36.75 -24.89 -22.12
N GLY A 358 -37.69 -25.45 -21.35
CA GLY A 358 -38.54 -26.54 -21.83
C GLY A 358 -37.71 -27.79 -22.15
N ASP A 359 -37.62 -28.17 -23.43
CA ASP A 359 -36.80 -29.29 -23.92
C ASP A 359 -35.47 -28.86 -24.57
N GLU A 360 -35.20 -27.55 -24.66
CA GLU A 360 -34.00 -27.00 -25.30
C GLU A 360 -32.94 -26.55 -24.28
N TYR A 361 -31.66 -26.69 -24.65
CA TYR A 361 -30.54 -26.20 -23.85
C TYR A 361 -30.07 -24.84 -24.33
N LEU A 362 -30.09 -23.85 -23.43
CA LEU A 362 -29.45 -22.56 -23.59
C LEU A 362 -28.07 -22.58 -22.91
N MET A 363 -27.01 -22.32 -23.67
CA MET A 363 -25.64 -22.32 -23.17
C MET A 363 -25.02 -20.93 -23.27
N PHE A 364 -24.51 -20.44 -22.15
CA PHE A 364 -23.82 -19.15 -22.02
C PHE A 364 -22.36 -19.40 -21.63
N GLY A 365 -21.42 -18.78 -22.35
CA GLY A 365 -19.99 -18.92 -22.04
C GLY A 365 -19.35 -20.22 -22.55
N TYR A 366 -19.90 -20.82 -23.62
CA TYR A 366 -19.36 -22.01 -24.28
C TYR A 366 -18.92 -21.70 -25.72
N ASP A 367 -18.12 -22.60 -26.31
CA ASP A 367 -17.64 -22.47 -27.69
C ASP A 367 -18.67 -22.98 -28.70
N ASN A 368 -19.86 -22.35 -28.71
CA ASN A 368 -20.91 -22.69 -29.65
C ASN A 368 -21.73 -21.43 -29.98
N ASP A 369 -21.65 -20.97 -31.21
CA ASP A 369 -22.32 -19.76 -31.68
C ASP A 369 -23.51 -20.21 -32.56
N SER A 370 -24.70 -20.17 -31.98
CA SER A 370 -25.97 -20.51 -32.64
C SER A 370 -27.04 -19.55 -32.13
N GLU A 371 -28.16 -19.37 -32.83
CA GLU A 371 -29.21 -18.39 -32.46
C GLU A 371 -29.64 -18.43 -30.98
N ASN A 372 -29.55 -19.60 -30.33
CA ASN A 372 -29.94 -19.82 -28.93
C ASN A 372 -28.76 -19.89 -27.92
N ASN A 373 -27.51 -19.72 -28.36
CA ASN A 373 -26.30 -19.83 -27.51
C ASN A 373 -25.48 -18.55 -27.58
N LEU A 374 -25.01 -18.07 -26.43
CA LEU A 374 -24.18 -16.87 -26.37
C LEU A 374 -22.75 -17.24 -25.96
N LYS A 375 -21.83 -17.12 -26.93
CA LYS A 375 -20.39 -17.27 -26.69
C LYS A 375 -19.91 -16.20 -25.70
N GLY A 376 -19.02 -16.59 -24.79
CA GLY A 376 -18.37 -15.66 -23.87
C GLY A 376 -17.01 -15.20 -24.40
N ASP A 377 -16.63 -13.98 -24.02
CA ASP A 377 -15.39 -13.34 -24.47
C ASP A 377 -14.20 -13.56 -23.51
N GLY A 378 -14.46 -14.14 -22.33
CA GLY A 378 -13.47 -14.39 -21.27
C GLY A 378 -12.65 -15.67 -21.46
N MET A 379 -11.81 -15.98 -20.46
CA MET A 379 -10.90 -17.12 -20.51
C MET A 379 -11.66 -18.45 -20.71
N TYR A 380 -11.25 -19.24 -21.71
CA TYR A 380 -11.96 -20.45 -22.14
C TYR A 380 -13.40 -20.21 -22.61
N ASN A 381 -13.65 -19.06 -23.24
CA ASN A 381 -14.94 -18.61 -23.76
C ASN A 381 -16.00 -18.32 -22.68
N ARG A 382 -15.60 -18.06 -21.43
CA ARG A 382 -16.51 -17.73 -20.32
C ARG A 382 -17.11 -16.33 -20.46
N ARG A 383 -18.30 -16.08 -19.91
CA ARG A 383 -18.86 -14.73 -19.78
C ARG A 383 -18.18 -14.00 -18.60
N VAL A 384 -17.86 -12.72 -18.75
CA VAL A 384 -17.21 -11.90 -17.71
C VAL A 384 -18.18 -10.82 -17.23
N VAL A 385 -18.37 -10.73 -15.93
CA VAL A 385 -19.33 -9.82 -15.28
C VAL A 385 -18.65 -9.17 -14.08
N ALA A 386 -18.89 -7.88 -13.87
CA ALA A 386 -18.41 -7.15 -12.72
C ALA A 386 -19.23 -7.50 -11.47
N THR A 387 -18.58 -7.49 -10.32
CA THR A 387 -19.26 -7.69 -9.03
C THR A 387 -18.91 -6.60 -8.04
N VAL A 388 -19.90 -6.24 -7.20
CA VAL A 388 -19.69 -5.41 -6.02
C VAL A 388 -19.99 -6.29 -4.81
N PRO A 389 -18.97 -6.93 -4.23
CA PRO A 389 -19.12 -7.67 -2.97
C PRO A 389 -19.31 -6.71 -1.80
N MET A 390 -20.35 -6.93 -1.01
CA MET A 390 -20.59 -6.25 0.26
C MET A 390 -20.93 -7.29 1.33
N GLY A 391 -20.27 -7.22 2.47
CA GLY A 391 -20.43 -8.26 3.47
C GLY A 391 -20.00 -7.87 4.87
N ILE A 392 -20.13 -8.84 5.76
CA ILE A 392 -19.74 -8.74 7.15
C ILE A 392 -18.95 -10.00 7.50
N GLU A 393 -17.79 -9.80 8.11
CA GLU A 393 -16.94 -10.85 8.65
C GLU A 393 -16.97 -10.84 10.19
N LEU A 394 -17.17 -12.02 10.77
CA LEU A 394 -17.00 -12.30 12.19
C LEU A 394 -15.71 -13.09 12.38
N THR A 395 -14.76 -12.55 13.14
CA THR A 395 -13.46 -13.19 13.37
C THR A 395 -13.37 -13.73 14.79
N TYR A 396 -12.86 -14.95 14.95
CA TYR A 396 -12.43 -15.53 16.22
C TYR A 396 -10.92 -15.84 16.19
N ARG A 397 -10.15 -15.10 16.99
CA ARG A 397 -8.72 -15.29 17.18
C ARG A 397 -8.48 -16.30 18.30
N PHE A 398 -7.90 -17.43 17.97
CA PHE A 398 -7.48 -18.45 18.94
C PHE A 398 -5.96 -18.56 19.05
N HIS A 399 -5.21 -17.97 18.14
CA HIS A 399 -3.75 -17.88 18.20
C HIS A 399 -3.26 -16.52 17.65
N LYS A 400 -2.08 -16.06 18.08
CA LYS A 400 -1.52 -14.75 17.66
C LYS A 400 -1.26 -14.63 16.14
N ASN A 401 -1.14 -15.77 15.45
CA ASN A 401 -0.91 -15.86 14.01
C ASN A 401 -2.06 -16.51 13.24
N LEU A 402 -3.13 -16.96 13.91
CA LEU A 402 -4.17 -17.75 13.26
C LEU A 402 -5.56 -17.41 13.83
N ASP A 403 -6.47 -17.06 12.93
CA ASP A 403 -7.87 -16.82 13.23
C ASP A 403 -8.76 -17.77 12.40
N ILE A 404 -9.92 -18.11 12.95
CA ILE A 404 -11.06 -18.60 12.17
C ILE A 404 -12.01 -17.42 11.94
N TYR A 405 -12.66 -17.35 10.80
CA TYR A 405 -13.66 -16.34 10.53
C TYR A 405 -14.86 -16.91 9.78
N ALA A 406 -16.01 -16.27 9.96
CA ALA A 406 -17.22 -16.49 9.18
C ALA A 406 -17.53 -15.22 8.40
N ASP A 407 -17.75 -15.35 7.09
CA ASP A 407 -17.95 -14.25 6.15
C ASP A 407 -19.27 -14.45 5.43
N TYR A 408 -20.16 -13.45 5.51
CA TYR A 408 -21.36 -13.39 4.69
C TYR A 408 -21.24 -12.23 3.71
N THR A 409 -21.23 -12.53 2.42
CA THR A 409 -21.07 -11.55 1.34
C THR A 409 -22.22 -11.66 0.34
N VAL A 410 -22.81 -10.52 0.03
CA VAL A 410 -23.73 -10.33 -1.09
C VAL A 410 -22.92 -9.80 -2.27
N ASN A 411 -22.93 -10.52 -3.39
CA ASN A 411 -22.23 -10.15 -4.60
C ASN A 411 -23.25 -9.63 -5.60
N TRP A 412 -23.40 -8.30 -5.66
CA TRP A 412 -24.20 -7.69 -6.71
C TRP A 412 -23.49 -7.81 -8.03
N THR A 413 -24.19 -8.30 -9.05
CA THR A 413 -23.63 -8.43 -10.40
C THR A 413 -24.28 -7.41 -11.30
N ASN A 414 -23.56 -7.02 -12.35
CA ASN A 414 -24.08 -6.08 -13.33
C ASN A 414 -24.69 -6.82 -14.54
N THR A 415 -25.25 -8.01 -14.35
CA THR A 415 -25.88 -8.78 -15.44
C THR A 415 -27.23 -9.29 -14.97
N ASP A 416 -28.18 -9.40 -15.89
CA ASP A 416 -29.52 -9.99 -15.72
C ASP A 416 -29.61 -11.38 -16.37
N ILE A 417 -28.48 -12.00 -16.67
CA ILE A 417 -28.38 -13.30 -17.35
C ILE A 417 -27.43 -14.26 -16.60
N LEU A 418 -27.15 -13.99 -15.33
CA LEU A 418 -26.36 -14.91 -14.51
C LEU A 418 -27.15 -16.21 -14.31
N ASP A 419 -28.46 -16.09 -14.20
CA ASP A 419 -29.45 -17.18 -14.25
C ASP A 419 -29.77 -17.69 -15.69
N GLY A 420 -29.09 -17.16 -16.70
CA GLY A 420 -29.29 -17.56 -18.09
C GLY A 420 -30.57 -17.04 -18.76
N ARG A 421 -31.26 -15.99 -18.24
CA ARG A 421 -32.33 -15.30 -18.98
C ARG A 421 -32.54 -13.83 -18.57
N ALA A 422 -32.50 -12.91 -19.55
CA ALA A 422 -32.75 -11.48 -19.35
C ALA A 422 -34.25 -11.14 -19.22
N SER A 423 -34.82 -11.12 -18.00
CA SER A 423 -36.17 -10.59 -17.78
C SER A 423 -36.49 -10.22 -16.33
N GLY A 424 -36.99 -9.00 -16.08
CA GLY A 424 -37.54 -8.57 -14.77
C GLY A 424 -36.80 -7.39 -14.15
N ASN A 425 -35.93 -7.64 -13.17
CA ASN A 425 -34.91 -6.76 -12.63
C ASN A 425 -33.73 -6.63 -13.61
N CYS A 426 -33.03 -5.50 -13.48
CA CYS A 426 -31.91 -5.17 -14.34
C CYS A 426 -30.58 -5.83 -13.93
N TYR A 427 -30.52 -6.48 -12.76
CA TYR A 427 -29.29 -6.99 -12.15
C TYR A 427 -29.54 -8.20 -11.23
N ASP A 428 -28.82 -9.30 -11.47
CA ASP A 428 -28.76 -10.49 -10.62
C ASP A 428 -27.76 -10.30 -9.47
N TYR A 429 -27.95 -11.02 -8.37
CA TYR A 429 -26.95 -11.11 -7.31
C TYR A 429 -26.85 -12.52 -6.75
N PHE A 430 -25.67 -12.87 -6.23
CA PHE A 430 -25.47 -14.16 -5.56
C PHE A 430 -24.81 -13.95 -4.21
N ASN A 431 -25.18 -14.78 -3.25
CA ASN A 431 -24.69 -14.68 -1.88
C ASN A 431 -23.71 -15.81 -1.61
N THR A 432 -22.72 -15.52 -0.78
CA THR A 432 -21.76 -16.49 -0.28
C THR A 432 -21.70 -16.41 1.24
N ALA A 433 -21.84 -17.56 1.90
CA ALA A 433 -21.61 -17.72 3.34
C ALA A 433 -20.45 -18.70 3.55
N ASN A 434 -19.32 -18.17 3.98
CA ASN A 434 -18.05 -18.88 4.04
C ASN A 434 -17.54 -18.98 5.47
N VAL A 435 -16.85 -20.08 5.76
CA VAL A 435 -16.02 -20.22 6.95
C VAL A 435 -14.58 -20.39 6.49
N GLY A 436 -13.67 -19.66 7.13
CA GLY A 436 -12.29 -19.56 6.67
C GLY A 436 -11.26 -19.56 7.78
N LEU A 437 -10.04 -19.88 7.39
CA LEU A 437 -8.83 -19.71 8.18
C LEU A 437 -8.05 -18.51 7.67
N ARG A 438 -7.54 -17.69 8.59
CA ARG A 438 -6.65 -16.56 8.30
C ARG A 438 -5.34 -16.75 9.03
N TYR A 439 -4.25 -16.92 8.28
CA TYR A 439 -2.90 -16.91 8.83
C TYR A 439 -2.29 -15.52 8.72
N LYS A 440 -1.76 -14.98 9.83
CA LYS A 440 -1.08 -13.68 9.89
C LYS A 440 0.42 -13.88 9.97
N PHE A 441 1.15 -13.29 9.05
CA PHE A 441 2.60 -13.26 9.05
C PHE A 441 3.06 -12.17 10.02
N ASN A 442 3.63 -12.56 11.15
CA ASN A 442 4.34 -11.63 12.04
C ASN A 442 5.83 -11.77 11.76
N LYS A 443 6.54 -10.64 11.60
CA LYS A 443 8.01 -10.65 11.61
C LYS A 443 8.45 -11.12 13.01
N LYS A 444 9.38 -12.08 13.09
CA LYS A 444 10.10 -12.31 14.35
C LYS A 444 10.82 -11.00 14.66
N CYS A 445 10.68 -10.51 15.89
CA CYS A 445 11.62 -9.53 16.41
C CYS A 445 12.99 -10.19 16.32
N GLU A 446 13.87 -9.68 15.44
CA GLU A 446 15.28 -9.95 15.61
C GLU A 446 15.64 -9.42 17.01
N PRO A 447 16.25 -10.25 17.88
CA PRO A 447 16.77 -9.74 19.13
C PRO A 447 17.72 -8.59 18.77
N VAL A 448 17.57 -7.45 19.42
CA VAL A 448 18.61 -6.44 19.46
C VAL A 448 19.84 -7.17 19.99
N VAL A 449 20.80 -7.44 19.12
CA VAL A 449 22.12 -7.86 19.57
C VAL A 449 22.65 -6.63 20.29
N GLU A 450 22.71 -6.69 21.63
CA GLU A 450 23.59 -5.78 22.38
C GLU A 450 24.96 -5.93 21.74
N GLU A 451 25.41 -4.91 21.01
CA GLU A 451 26.83 -4.78 20.73
C GLU A 451 27.48 -4.59 22.09
N GLU A 452 28.11 -5.66 22.60
CA GLU A 452 28.99 -5.52 23.76
C GLU A 452 29.94 -4.35 23.48
N PRO A 453 30.15 -3.44 24.45
CA PRO A 453 31.03 -2.31 24.25
C PRO A 453 32.40 -2.84 23.83
N VAL A 454 32.78 -2.59 22.58
CA VAL A 454 34.10 -2.95 22.07
C VAL A 454 35.11 -2.21 22.94
N GLU A 455 35.79 -2.94 23.83
CA GLU A 455 36.92 -2.37 24.56
C GLU A 455 37.89 -1.78 23.53
N PRO A 456 38.32 -0.51 23.69
CA PRO A 456 39.23 0.10 22.74
C PRO A 456 40.51 -0.72 22.71
N ILE A 457 40.77 -1.39 21.58
CA ILE A 457 42.04 -2.06 21.33
C ILE A 457 43.09 -0.94 21.20
N ILE A 458 43.85 -0.72 22.26
CA ILE A 458 45.05 0.13 22.22
C ILE A 458 46.09 -0.63 21.38
N GLN A 459 46.11 -0.37 20.08
CA GLN A 459 47.16 -0.84 19.21
C GLN A 459 48.39 0.04 19.44
N TYR A 460 49.39 -0.49 20.15
CA TYR A 460 50.69 0.15 20.26
C TYR A 460 51.33 0.15 18.87
N ILE A 461 51.28 1.30 18.19
CA ILE A 461 52.06 1.52 16.97
C ILE A 461 53.52 1.53 17.40
N GLN A 462 54.24 0.46 17.06
CA GLN A 462 55.68 0.40 17.19
C GLN A 462 56.26 1.36 16.14
N PRO A 463 57.05 2.38 16.51
CA PRO A 463 57.55 3.36 15.55
C PRO A 463 58.52 2.67 14.59
N GLU A 464 58.10 2.53 13.33
CA GLU A 464 59.00 2.15 12.25
C GLU A 464 60.07 3.23 12.06
N THR A 465 61.30 2.77 11.89
CA THR A 465 62.48 3.62 11.71
C THR A 465 62.39 4.29 10.33
N PRO A 466 62.51 5.63 10.21
CA PRO A 466 62.30 6.29 8.93
C PRO A 466 63.47 6.01 7.98
N GLU A 467 63.18 5.40 6.83
CA GLU A 467 64.07 5.44 5.67
C GLU A 467 64.11 6.87 5.08
N PRO A 468 65.24 7.32 4.52
CA PRO A 468 65.39 8.69 4.06
C PRO A 468 64.49 8.99 2.84
N ILE A 469 63.54 9.91 3.05
CA ILE A 469 62.63 10.43 2.03
C ILE A 469 63.36 11.45 1.15
N ILE A 470 63.29 11.25 -0.17
CA ILE A 470 63.60 12.28 -1.18
C ILE A 470 62.40 13.21 -1.27
N ILE A 471 62.57 14.46 -0.85
CA ILE A 471 61.52 15.47 -0.82
C ILE A 471 61.21 15.93 -2.27
N ARG A 472 60.03 15.57 -2.77
CA ARG A 472 59.28 16.41 -3.70
C ARG A 472 58.09 16.96 -2.93
N ASP A 473 58.05 18.28 -2.80
CA ASP A 473 57.00 19.00 -2.10
C ASP A 473 55.63 18.72 -2.74
N THR A 474 54.76 18.04 -2.01
CA THR A 474 53.33 18.30 -2.04
C THR A 474 52.78 17.91 -0.66
N VAL A 475 52.62 18.90 0.20
CA VAL A 475 51.96 18.72 1.50
C VAL A 475 50.47 18.55 1.24
N VAL A 476 49.97 17.32 1.29
CA VAL A 476 48.55 17.04 1.47
C VAL A 476 48.28 17.11 2.96
N ILE A 477 47.65 18.19 3.41
CA ILE A 477 47.13 18.28 4.77
C ILE A 477 45.82 17.47 4.78
N GLU A 478 45.85 16.22 5.21
CA GLU A 478 44.63 15.52 5.58
C GLU A 478 44.04 16.22 6.82
N LYS A 479 42.94 16.94 6.64
CA LYS A 479 42.14 17.45 7.76
C LYS A 479 41.40 16.27 8.39
N THR A 480 41.94 15.69 9.45
CA THR A 480 41.22 14.77 10.33
C THR A 480 40.16 15.56 11.10
N HIS A 481 38.88 15.31 10.80
CA HIS A 481 37.76 15.86 11.56
C HIS A 481 37.66 15.15 12.92
N VAL A 482 37.70 15.89 14.02
CA VAL A 482 37.55 15.32 15.37
C VAL A 482 36.16 15.65 15.91
N TYR A 483 35.41 14.62 16.29
CA TYR A 483 34.06 14.75 16.84
C TYR A 483 34.09 14.88 18.36
N TYR A 484 33.34 15.84 18.91
CA TYR A 484 33.15 16.02 20.36
C TYR A 484 31.66 15.94 20.71
N ASN A 485 31.34 15.07 21.67
CA ASN A 485 29.99 14.93 22.23
C ASN A 485 29.95 15.56 23.62
N ALA A 486 28.95 16.40 23.87
CA ALA A 486 28.67 16.94 25.19
C ALA A 486 27.24 16.58 25.63
N TYR A 487 27.06 16.30 26.92
CA TYR A 487 25.81 15.82 27.51
C TYR A 487 25.33 16.77 28.61
N THR A 488 24.03 17.06 28.64
CA THR A 488 23.41 17.81 29.73
C THR A 488 21.93 17.49 29.87
N ASP A 489 21.39 17.58 31.09
CA ASP A 489 19.99 17.31 31.39
C ASP A 489 19.29 18.61 31.81
N ALA A 490 18.14 18.90 31.19
CA ALA A 490 17.22 19.95 31.63
C ALA A 490 16.10 19.35 32.49
N PHE A 491 15.78 19.93 33.65
CA PHE A 491 14.79 19.36 34.60
C PHE A 491 13.46 20.14 34.63
N PHE A 492 12.38 19.44 34.97
CA PHE A 492 11.00 19.93 34.89
C PHE A 492 10.18 19.66 36.17
N GLY A 493 9.20 20.53 36.44
CA GLY A 493 8.23 20.36 37.52
C GLY A 493 7.24 19.21 37.31
N VAL A 494 6.48 18.85 38.36
CA VAL A 494 5.38 17.86 38.28
C VAL A 494 4.34 18.35 37.27
N GLY A 495 4.01 17.54 36.26
CA GLY A 495 3.02 17.91 35.23
C GLY A 495 3.39 19.13 34.39
N ASP A 496 4.62 19.64 34.54
CA ASP A 496 5.10 20.83 33.85
C ASP A 496 6.00 20.44 32.67
N SER A 497 5.97 21.30 31.67
CA SER A 497 6.78 21.24 30.45
C SER A 497 7.67 22.48 30.29
N GLN A 498 7.62 23.43 31.22
CA GLN A 498 8.55 24.55 31.25
C GLN A 498 9.83 24.16 31.98
N ILE A 499 10.98 24.49 31.38
CA ILE A 499 12.30 24.25 31.97
C ILE A 499 12.41 25.03 33.29
N HIS A 500 12.79 24.33 34.36
CA HIS A 500 12.99 24.92 35.67
C HIS A 500 14.05 26.04 35.61
N LYS A 501 13.79 27.18 36.28
CA LYS A 501 14.58 28.42 36.12
C LYS A 501 16.08 28.23 36.38
N ASP A 502 16.44 27.32 37.28
CA ASP A 502 17.82 27.03 37.67
C ASP A 502 18.63 26.31 36.58
N TYR A 503 17.98 25.74 35.55
CA TYR A 503 18.63 24.99 34.47
C TYR A 503 18.66 25.75 33.14
N ARG A 504 18.34 27.05 33.16
CA ARG A 504 18.44 27.97 32.01
C ARG A 504 19.87 28.46 31.75
N ASN A 505 20.90 27.72 32.19
CA ASN A 505 22.31 28.04 31.97
C ASN A 505 23.05 26.72 31.70
N LEU A 506 22.69 26.03 30.62
CA LEU A 506 23.33 24.78 30.24
C LEU A 506 24.81 25.04 29.90
N PRO A 507 25.79 24.42 30.60
CA PRO A 507 27.25 24.66 30.42
C PRO A 507 27.78 24.40 29.00
N ILE A 508 26.93 23.83 28.16
CA ILE A 508 27.22 23.39 26.80
C ILE A 508 27.27 24.57 25.81
N VAL A 509 26.56 25.67 26.10
CA VAL A 509 26.58 26.90 25.27
C VAL A 509 27.96 27.57 25.36
N GLU A 510 28.59 27.56 26.55
CA GLU A 510 29.94 28.11 26.75
C GLU A 510 31.03 27.30 26.01
N LYS A 511 30.93 25.95 25.97
CA LYS A 511 31.90 25.11 25.25
C LYS A 511 31.73 25.15 23.73
N ALA A 512 30.50 25.33 23.24
CA ALA A 512 30.24 25.51 21.81
C ALA A 512 30.77 26.86 21.28
N ALA A 513 30.91 27.87 22.17
CA ALA A 513 31.41 29.21 21.85
C ALA A 513 32.95 29.33 21.81
N ASP A 514 33.73 28.27 22.09
CA ASP A 514 35.21 28.30 22.09
C ASP A 514 35.82 28.33 20.65
N GLY A 515 35.05 28.86 19.68
CA GLY A 515 35.46 29.37 18.37
C GLY A 515 36.04 28.38 17.36
N SER A 516 36.28 27.12 17.76
CA SER A 516 37.09 26.17 16.98
C SER A 516 36.37 24.88 16.55
N ALA A 517 35.11 24.69 16.91
CA ALA A 517 34.32 23.52 16.51
C ALA A 517 32.96 23.95 15.90
N GLN A 518 32.59 23.35 14.77
CA GLN A 518 31.28 23.52 14.14
C GLN A 518 30.28 22.54 14.75
N ILE A 519 29.19 23.03 15.33
CA ILE A 519 28.08 22.17 15.78
C ILE A 519 27.40 21.57 14.56
N ARG A 520 27.19 20.25 14.56
CA ARG A 520 26.52 19.53 13.46
C ARG A 520 25.13 19.05 13.85
N GLU A 521 24.99 18.57 15.08
CA GLU A 521 23.76 17.93 15.53
C GLU A 521 23.50 18.24 17.00
N VAL A 522 22.22 18.43 17.33
CA VAL A 522 21.70 18.51 18.68
C VAL A 522 20.57 17.50 18.82
N VAL A 523 20.78 16.47 19.63
CA VAL A 523 19.78 15.45 19.96
C VAL A 523 19.16 15.77 21.31
N VAL A 524 17.83 15.87 21.36
CA VAL A 524 17.06 16.17 22.57
C VAL A 524 16.07 15.04 22.84
N ASN A 525 16.30 14.29 23.90
CA ASN A 525 15.45 13.20 24.35
C ASN A 525 14.69 13.62 25.61
N GLY A 526 13.38 13.78 25.52
CA GLY A 526 12.53 14.11 26.67
C GLY A 526 12.07 12.87 27.42
N TYR A 527 11.96 12.97 28.74
CA TYR A 527 11.58 11.88 29.62
C TYR A 527 10.52 12.31 30.66
N ALA A 528 9.68 11.36 31.04
CA ALA A 528 8.68 11.48 32.08
C ALA A 528 8.96 10.58 33.28
N SER A 529 8.48 10.98 34.45
CA SER A 529 8.48 10.10 35.61
C SER A 529 7.48 8.96 35.38
N PRO A 530 7.77 7.72 35.79
CA PRO A 530 6.91 6.56 35.52
C PRO A 530 5.62 6.52 36.35
N GLU A 531 5.36 7.54 37.16
CA GLU A 531 4.22 7.62 38.10
C GLU A 531 2.83 7.78 37.45
N GLY A 532 2.78 8.18 36.18
CA GLY A 532 1.54 8.38 35.41
C GLY A 532 1.27 7.26 34.38
N PRO A 533 0.08 7.26 33.72
CA PRO A 533 -0.21 6.36 32.60
C PRO A 533 0.72 6.60 31.40
N ALA A 534 1.03 5.56 30.63
CA ALA A 534 1.96 5.60 29.48
C ALA A 534 1.62 6.72 28.48
N GLU A 535 0.35 6.91 28.15
CA GLU A 535 -0.10 7.95 27.21
C GLU A 535 0.21 9.36 27.72
N LEU A 536 0.00 9.61 29.02
CA LEU A 536 0.32 10.89 29.65
C LEU A 536 1.84 11.10 29.73
N ASN A 537 2.59 10.06 30.09
CA ASN A 537 4.04 10.12 30.17
C ASN A 537 4.67 10.39 28.79
N LEU A 538 4.11 9.81 27.72
CA LEU A 538 4.53 10.09 26.36
C LEU A 538 4.31 11.56 26.02
N GLN A 539 3.09 12.09 26.23
CA GLN A 539 2.79 13.51 25.98
C GLN A 539 3.70 14.46 26.78
N LEU A 540 3.93 14.18 28.07
CA LEU A 540 4.81 14.99 28.90
C LEU A 540 6.26 14.92 28.42
N SER A 541 6.74 13.74 28.00
CA SER A 541 8.09 13.57 27.49
C SER A 541 8.30 14.32 26.17
N GLU A 542 7.32 14.30 25.25
CA GLU A 542 7.35 15.05 23.99
C GLU A 542 7.38 16.56 24.25
N ASN A 543 6.50 17.06 25.13
CA ASN A 543 6.46 18.47 25.47
C ASN A 543 7.77 18.96 26.10
N ARG A 544 8.41 18.13 26.94
CA ARG A 544 9.73 18.43 27.53
C ARG A 544 10.85 18.43 26.51
N ALA A 545 10.85 17.47 25.58
CA ALA A 545 11.80 17.43 24.48
C ALA A 545 11.69 18.70 23.63
N ASN A 546 10.47 19.09 23.26
CA ASN A 546 10.21 20.31 22.48
C ASN A 546 10.63 21.58 23.23
N ALA A 547 10.28 21.70 24.51
CA ALA A 547 10.68 22.86 25.32
C ALA A 547 12.20 22.98 25.45
N ALA A 548 12.90 21.87 25.66
CA ALA A 548 14.37 21.83 25.69
C ALA A 548 14.98 22.18 24.32
N ALA A 549 14.41 21.67 23.23
CA ALA A 549 14.87 21.99 21.88
C ALA A 549 14.66 23.47 21.52
N ASP A 550 13.51 24.05 21.87
CA ASP A 550 13.21 25.46 21.61
C ASP A 550 14.15 26.38 22.39
N TYR A 551 14.43 26.04 23.66
CA TYR A 551 15.43 26.72 24.47
C TYR A 551 16.83 26.64 23.82
N MET A 552 17.25 25.44 23.39
CA MET A 552 18.55 25.26 22.73
C MET A 552 18.67 26.03 21.43
N LYS A 553 17.61 26.06 20.60
CA LYS A 553 17.59 26.87 19.37
C LYS A 553 17.75 28.36 19.69
N GLN A 554 17.04 28.85 20.71
CA GLN A 554 17.14 30.25 21.13
C GLN A 554 18.55 30.60 21.60
N GLU A 555 19.18 29.77 22.43
CA GLU A 555 20.52 30.04 22.93
C GLU A 555 21.59 29.90 21.85
N LEU A 556 21.56 28.83 21.04
CA LEU A 556 22.53 28.63 19.97
C LEU A 556 22.42 29.69 18.87
N SER A 557 21.21 30.21 18.59
CA SER A 557 21.02 31.29 17.61
C SER A 557 21.73 32.59 17.95
N LYS A 558 22.14 32.78 19.22
CA LYS A 558 22.90 33.96 19.64
C LYS A 558 24.37 33.90 19.23
N GLU A 559 24.92 32.69 19.11
CA GLU A 559 26.37 32.46 18.93
C GLU A 559 26.71 31.83 17.57
N VAL A 560 25.81 31.04 16.99
CA VAL A 560 26.05 30.29 15.75
C VAL A 560 24.85 30.33 14.79
N ASN A 561 25.13 30.17 13.50
CA ASN A 561 24.08 30.02 12.49
C ASN A 561 23.41 28.64 12.62
N ILE A 562 22.24 28.60 13.23
CA ILE A 562 21.49 27.35 13.51
C ILE A 562 20.91 26.67 12.26
N THR A 563 20.95 27.30 11.08
CA THR A 563 20.37 26.70 9.85
C THR A 563 21.17 25.51 9.32
N GLU A 564 22.40 25.32 9.79
CA GLU A 564 23.28 24.21 9.42
C GLU A 564 23.36 23.10 10.50
N ILE A 565 22.57 23.22 11.57
CA ILE A 565 22.55 22.27 12.70
C ILE A 565 21.31 21.37 12.58
N ASP A 566 21.51 20.05 12.60
CA ASP A 566 20.40 19.11 12.65
C ASP A 566 19.86 18.99 14.09
N PHE A 567 18.54 19.11 14.26
CA PHE A 567 17.89 18.99 15.56
C PHE A 567 16.99 17.75 15.58
N VAL A 568 17.41 16.73 16.32
CA VAL A 568 16.64 15.52 16.53
C VAL A 568 15.93 15.64 17.88
N VAL A 569 14.60 15.68 17.88
CA VAL A 569 13.79 15.89 19.10
C VAL A 569 12.84 14.71 19.26
N GLU A 570 12.99 13.95 20.35
CA GLU A 570 12.20 12.75 20.60
C GLU A 570 11.69 12.69 22.05
N GLY A 571 10.39 12.41 22.23
CA GLY A 571 9.83 12.02 23.52
C GLY A 571 10.00 10.51 23.73
N LYS A 572 10.67 10.11 24.82
CA LYS A 572 10.95 8.70 25.14
C LYS A 572 9.92 8.06 26.07
N GLY A 573 8.89 8.79 26.50
CA GLY A 573 7.92 8.33 27.48
C GLY A 573 8.50 8.30 28.90
N ALA A 574 8.13 7.29 29.68
CA ALA A 574 8.60 7.15 31.06
C ALA A 574 10.07 6.70 31.15
N ASP A 575 10.85 7.34 32.02
CA ASP A 575 12.27 7.03 32.27
C ASP A 575 12.43 5.80 33.16
N TRP A 576 12.08 4.62 32.63
CA TRP A 576 12.20 3.37 33.37
C TRP A 576 13.65 3.01 33.70
N GLU A 577 14.57 3.26 32.77
CA GLU A 577 16.00 3.03 32.98
C GLU A 577 16.57 3.97 34.05
N GLY A 578 16.29 5.28 33.94
CA GLY A 578 16.68 6.26 34.94
C GLY A 578 16.06 5.97 36.30
N PHE A 579 14.83 5.44 36.34
CA PHE A 579 14.20 5.03 37.59
C PHE A 579 14.90 3.82 38.23
N ILE A 580 15.21 2.78 37.46
CA ILE A 580 15.95 1.62 37.95
C ILE A 580 17.32 2.04 38.49
N GLN A 581 18.02 2.94 37.78
CA GLN A 581 19.30 3.46 38.21
C GLN A 581 19.17 4.29 39.50
N ALA A 582 18.18 5.18 39.56
CA ALA A 582 17.86 5.96 40.76
C ALA A 582 17.60 5.07 41.98
N VAL A 583 16.89 3.95 41.79
CA VAL A 583 16.66 2.98 42.86
C VAL A 583 17.99 2.33 43.27
N LYS A 584 18.81 1.85 42.34
CA LYS A 584 20.11 1.23 42.62
C LYS A 584 21.06 2.13 43.44
N GLU A 585 21.05 3.43 43.13
CA GLU A 585 21.87 4.44 43.82
C GLU A 585 21.27 4.92 45.15
N SER A 586 19.98 4.67 45.37
CA SER A 586 19.29 5.07 46.60
C SER A 586 19.55 4.12 47.77
N ASN A 587 19.39 4.63 48.99
CA ASN A 587 19.43 3.85 50.22
C ASN A 587 18.02 3.40 50.67
N ILE A 588 17.17 3.00 49.72
CA ILE A 588 15.79 2.58 49.96
C ILE A 588 15.75 1.13 50.44
N GLU A 589 14.99 0.85 51.50
CA GLU A 589 14.71 -0.52 51.94
C GLU A 589 13.97 -1.30 50.84
N GLY A 590 14.40 -2.54 50.56
CA GLY A 590 13.83 -3.36 49.49
C GLY A 590 14.35 -3.03 48.09
N ARG A 591 15.43 -2.25 47.96
CA ARG A 591 16.05 -1.85 46.68
C ARG A 591 16.21 -3.00 45.68
N ASP A 592 16.84 -4.09 46.10
CA ASP A 592 17.16 -5.21 45.21
C ASP A 592 15.87 -5.95 44.76
N GLU A 593 14.86 -6.00 45.64
CA GLU A 593 13.53 -6.54 45.32
C GLU A 593 12.79 -5.67 44.29
N ILE A 594 12.86 -4.35 44.45
CA ILE A 594 12.27 -3.37 43.52
C ILE A 594 12.89 -3.53 42.13
N VAL A 595 14.23 -3.55 42.05
CA VAL A 595 14.96 -3.70 40.77
C VAL A 595 14.65 -5.04 40.12
N SER A 596 14.62 -6.14 40.90
CA SER A 596 14.30 -7.46 40.38
C SER A 596 12.87 -7.53 39.82
N THR A 597 11.90 -6.94 40.52
CA THR A 597 10.49 -6.89 40.07
C THR A 597 10.35 -6.11 38.77
N LEU A 598 11.00 -4.95 38.65
CA LEU A 598 10.91 -4.11 37.45
C LEU A 598 11.61 -4.72 36.24
N ASN A 599 12.71 -5.44 36.43
CA ASN A 599 13.42 -6.10 35.33
C ASN A 599 12.72 -7.37 34.81
N SER A 600 11.81 -7.96 35.59
CA SER A 600 11.16 -9.25 35.26
C SER A 600 9.71 -9.11 34.78
N THR A 601 9.09 -7.94 34.98
CA THR A 601 7.69 -7.70 34.62
C THR A 601 7.55 -7.06 33.24
N THR A 602 6.48 -7.40 32.53
CA THR A 602 6.04 -6.67 31.33
C THR A 602 4.96 -5.63 31.64
N GLU A 603 4.41 -5.64 32.86
CA GLU A 603 3.37 -4.71 33.35
C GLU A 603 3.99 -3.71 34.34
N CYS A 604 4.89 -2.86 33.83
CA CYS A 604 5.69 -1.96 34.65
C CYS A 604 4.86 -0.96 35.48
N GLU A 605 3.71 -0.50 34.97
CA GLU A 605 2.84 0.45 35.68
C GLU A 605 2.16 -0.16 36.91
N ASP A 606 1.64 -1.38 36.78
CA ASP A 606 0.98 -2.09 37.87
C ASP A 606 2.01 -2.53 38.92
N ALA A 607 3.16 -3.05 38.47
CA ALA A 607 4.29 -3.34 39.34
C ALA A 607 4.76 -2.09 40.10
N LEU A 608 4.85 -0.94 39.43
CA LEU A 608 5.21 0.31 40.09
C LEU A 608 4.14 0.75 41.10
N ARG A 609 2.85 0.53 40.83
CA ARG A 609 1.77 0.83 41.77
C ARG A 609 1.90 0.02 43.06
N GLU A 610 2.22 -1.27 42.95
CA GLU A 610 2.47 -2.15 44.10
C GLU A 610 3.75 -1.75 44.85
N ILE A 611 4.84 -1.48 44.12
CA ILE A 611 6.11 -0.99 44.69
C ILE A 611 5.89 0.31 45.45
N MET A 612 5.11 1.26 44.92
CA MET A 612 4.80 2.52 45.60
C MET A 612 3.93 2.33 46.85
N ALA A 613 3.07 1.32 46.87
CA ALA A 613 2.27 0.99 48.05
C ALA A 613 3.12 0.35 49.16
N LYS A 614 4.08 -0.51 48.78
CA LYS A 614 4.97 -1.22 49.70
C LYS A 614 6.17 -0.37 50.16
N TYR A 615 6.70 0.48 49.28
CA TYR A 615 7.88 1.33 49.51
C TYR A 615 7.59 2.80 49.17
N PRO A 616 6.85 3.55 50.00
CA PRO A 616 6.45 4.93 49.72
C PRO A 616 7.62 5.90 49.46
N GLN A 617 8.80 5.61 50.02
CA GLN A 617 10.04 6.37 49.84
C GLN A 617 10.52 6.49 48.39
N VAL A 618 10.09 5.57 47.51
CA VAL A 618 10.39 5.56 46.08
C VAL A 618 9.94 6.85 45.39
N ARG A 619 8.86 7.49 45.88
CA ARG A 619 8.35 8.76 45.33
C ARG A 619 9.37 9.90 45.36
N LYS A 620 10.38 9.83 46.24
CA LYS A 620 11.46 10.82 46.33
C LYS A 620 12.39 10.80 45.11
N LEU A 621 12.38 9.72 44.33
CA LEU A 621 13.21 9.54 43.15
C LEU A 621 12.58 10.09 41.86
N PHE A 622 11.27 10.37 41.85
CA PHE A 622 10.57 10.82 40.65
C PHE A 622 10.97 12.20 40.11
N PRO A 623 11.30 13.21 40.93
CA PRO A 623 11.64 14.54 40.41
C PRO A 623 12.82 14.54 39.43
N GLN A 624 13.87 13.75 39.69
CA GLN A 624 15.07 13.68 38.83
C GLN A 624 14.83 12.96 37.50
N LEU A 625 13.73 12.21 37.36
CA LEU A 625 13.33 11.54 36.12
C LEU A 625 12.55 12.46 35.18
N ARG A 626 12.15 13.64 35.67
CA ARG A 626 11.47 14.66 34.87
C ARG A 626 12.52 15.49 34.16
N ARG A 627 13.13 14.91 33.13
CA ARG A 627 14.30 15.49 32.45
C ARG A 627 14.19 15.47 30.93
N ALA A 628 15.02 16.26 30.27
CA ALA A 628 15.33 16.14 28.85
C ALA A 628 16.84 16.07 28.69
N GLY A 629 17.34 14.95 28.16
CA GLY A 629 18.75 14.75 27.87
C GLY A 629 19.11 15.37 26.53
N ILE A 630 20.14 16.21 26.54
CA ILE A 630 20.62 16.96 25.38
C ILE A 630 22.03 16.47 25.06
N THR A 631 22.22 16.02 23.83
CA THR A 631 23.53 15.65 23.28
C THR A 631 23.88 16.60 22.15
N ILE A 632 25.07 17.19 22.20
CA ILE A 632 25.58 18.07 21.14
C ILE A 632 26.78 17.43 20.50
N THR A 633 26.72 17.24 19.19
CA THR A 633 27.82 16.74 18.36
C THR A 633 28.46 17.92 17.63
N SER A 634 29.75 18.13 17.86
CA SER A 634 30.53 19.17 17.19
C SER A 634 31.76 18.59 16.50
N VAL A 635 32.23 19.27 15.45
CA VAL A 635 33.34 18.83 14.61
C VAL A 635 34.40 19.93 14.55
N LYS A 636 35.66 19.56 14.83
CA LYS A 636 36.84 20.43 14.73
C LYS A 636 37.75 20.02 13.59
#